data_AF-C8XH92-F1
#
_entry.id   AF-C8XH92-F1
#
_cell.length_a   1.000
_cell.length_b   1.000
_cell.length_c   1.000
_cell.angle_alpha   90.00
_cell.angle_beta   90.00
_cell.angle_gamma   90.00
#
_symmetry.space_group_name_H-M   'P 1'
#
loop_
_entity.id
_entity.type
_entity.pdbx_description
1 polymer ?
#
loop_
_entity_poly.entity_id
_entity_poly.type
_entity_poly.pdbx_seq_one_letter_code
_entity_poly.pdbx_strand_id
1 'polypeptide(L)'
;MVLPAPNLDDRHFQDLVDDAKRLVQQRCPEWTDHNVSDPGVTLIEAFAQMVDQLIYRLNRVPDRHYIKFLELIGVELRPPAAARGKVTFWLSAPQPQTVVVRRETEVATPRTDVADPVVFSTIKDLDIVPCSFERAGAMAAGGEAVDHSVALRSGGEFECFQSSPQPGDCLLIGLSNAVPSCAIVLRMDCRVRGVGVRPDWPPLIWEAWTGSGWAPCDVDRDDTGGMNKAGDVVLHVPETHETSILARNRAGWIRCRLLEPEEGQPTYTASPRILSVSAFTIGGTARMVHAQVVRNEDLGVSDGTPGQRFALQRRPVVPWEEPGVLQVIDDDGVAEWAPAEHFAEADPDEKCFHIDAFAGEVQFGPAVRQGDGTLRQYGAVPPKGAHLRLSVYRTGGGVRGNIATGQVRVLKTSVPYVARVENRTPAVGGARAEDIEDAKLRGPLVLRSRGRAVTAEDYVELTKQVAPEIARVHCLGVDGGGVRVLVVPFVATDEVGRIRRDDLAPLPESLSRIAGYLDERRLVGTRLVIEPPEYQGVTAVISVRARARYRPEEVRKEVLTAIYRLFDPLHGGPEGTGWPLGRAVQAHEVNATLARIPGVDMAEEVNVQLFPADAATGRRGSSAQRIPLAPTALVFSYEHQVRVRGT
;
A
#
# COMPACT_ATOMS: atom_id res chain seq x y z
N MET A 1 -1.83 -28.45 0.02
CA MET A 1 -3.07 -29.05 0.56
C MET A 1 -2.77 -29.46 2.00
N VAL A 2 -3.33 -28.75 2.98
CA VAL A 2 -3.14 -29.08 4.40
C VAL A 2 -3.90 -30.38 4.67
N LEU A 3 -3.26 -31.36 5.30
CA LEU A 3 -3.96 -32.55 5.75
C LEU A 3 -5.03 -32.11 6.76
N PRO A 4 -6.31 -32.44 6.56
CA PRO A 4 -7.34 -32.05 7.51
C PRO A 4 -6.97 -32.60 8.89
N ALA A 5 -7.05 -31.77 9.93
CA ALA A 5 -6.87 -32.22 11.30
C ALA A 5 -7.95 -33.30 11.56
N PRO A 6 -7.57 -34.55 11.84
CA PRO A 6 -8.56 -35.59 12.04
C PRO A 6 -9.32 -35.31 13.33
N ASN A 7 -10.63 -35.58 13.33
CA ASN A 7 -11.34 -35.79 14.58
C ASN A 7 -10.71 -37.02 15.24
N LEU A 8 -10.24 -36.87 16.47
CA LEU A 8 -9.68 -37.97 17.25
C LEU A 8 -10.76 -38.99 17.63
N ASP A 9 -12.00 -38.52 17.75
CA ASP A 9 -13.21 -39.32 17.93
C ASP A 9 -14.33 -38.71 17.07
N ASP A 10 -14.89 -39.49 16.15
CA ASP A 10 -15.90 -39.07 15.17
C ASP A 10 -17.32 -39.43 15.58
N ARG A 11 -17.52 -40.02 16.77
CA ARG A 11 -18.84 -40.36 17.30
C ARG A 11 -19.60 -39.09 17.68
N HIS A 12 -20.86 -39.04 17.26
CA HIS A 12 -21.82 -38.03 17.67
C HIS A 12 -22.75 -38.55 18.78
N PHE A 13 -23.47 -37.65 19.41
CA PHE A 13 -24.51 -37.96 20.40
C PHE A 13 -25.35 -39.20 20.05
N GLN A 14 -25.87 -39.30 18.81
CA GLN A 14 -26.73 -40.41 18.42
C GLN A 14 -25.97 -41.75 18.39
N ASP A 15 -24.73 -41.75 17.91
CA ASP A 15 -23.88 -42.95 17.87
C ASP A 15 -23.63 -43.47 19.30
N LEU A 16 -23.40 -42.56 20.25
CA LEU A 16 -23.20 -42.89 21.66
C LEU A 16 -24.46 -43.47 22.31
N VAL A 17 -25.64 -42.91 22.01
CA VAL A 17 -26.93 -43.42 22.49
C VAL A 17 -27.20 -44.81 21.91
N ASP A 18 -26.96 -45.01 20.61
CA ASP A 18 -27.21 -46.27 19.93
C ASP A 18 -26.27 -47.38 20.40
N ASP A 19 -24.99 -47.06 20.62
CA ASP A 19 -24.01 -47.98 21.20
C ASP A 19 -24.36 -48.37 22.63
N ALA A 20 -24.79 -47.41 23.46
CA ALA A 20 -25.23 -47.67 24.83
C ALA A 20 -26.49 -48.56 24.86
N LYS A 21 -27.48 -48.30 24.00
CA LYS A 21 -28.68 -49.14 23.85
C LYS A 21 -28.32 -50.56 23.41
N ARG A 22 -27.37 -50.72 22.47
CA ARG A 22 -26.87 -52.02 22.01
C ARG A 22 -26.19 -52.79 23.16
N LEU A 23 -25.42 -52.11 23.99
CA LEU A 23 -24.78 -52.67 25.18
C LEU A 23 -25.80 -53.13 26.23
N VAL A 24 -26.85 -52.34 26.47
CA VAL A 24 -27.96 -52.71 27.36
C VAL A 24 -28.64 -53.99 26.89
N GLN A 25 -28.97 -54.10 25.61
CA GLN A 25 -29.62 -55.30 25.04
C GLN A 25 -28.78 -56.57 25.22
N GLN A 26 -27.45 -56.46 25.19
CA GLN A 26 -26.55 -57.60 25.34
C GLN A 26 -26.30 -58.00 26.79
N ARG A 27 -26.21 -57.01 27.70
CA ARG A 27 -25.79 -57.24 29.10
C ARG A 27 -26.93 -57.27 30.11
N CYS A 28 -28.06 -56.68 29.77
CA CYS A 28 -29.23 -56.55 30.63
C CYS A 28 -30.50 -56.95 29.86
N PRO A 29 -30.63 -58.21 29.41
CA PRO A 29 -31.78 -58.66 28.62
C PRO A 29 -33.12 -58.58 29.38
N GLU A 30 -33.08 -58.46 30.71
CA GLU A 30 -34.24 -58.20 31.58
C GLU A 30 -34.88 -56.81 31.31
N TRP A 31 -34.08 -55.84 30.84
CA TRP A 31 -34.51 -54.47 30.58
C TRP A 31 -35.14 -54.40 29.19
N THR A 32 -36.47 -54.37 29.14
CA THR A 32 -37.26 -54.51 27.91
C THR A 32 -37.90 -53.22 27.40
N ASP A 33 -38.07 -52.21 28.26
CA ASP A 33 -38.54 -50.89 27.85
C ASP A 33 -37.36 -50.07 27.31
N HIS A 34 -37.47 -49.59 26.08
CA HIS A 34 -36.45 -48.78 25.40
C HIS A 34 -37.05 -47.49 24.80
N ASN A 35 -38.24 -47.11 25.28
CA ASN A 35 -38.90 -45.90 24.83
C ASN A 35 -38.19 -44.65 25.36
N VAL A 36 -38.38 -43.52 24.68
CA VAL A 36 -37.81 -42.22 25.06
C VAL A 36 -38.28 -41.77 26.46
N SER A 37 -39.46 -42.24 26.89
CA SER A 37 -40.02 -41.99 28.22
C SER A 37 -39.40 -42.81 29.35
N ASP A 38 -38.52 -43.77 29.05
CA ASP A 38 -37.82 -44.56 30.06
C ASP A 38 -36.76 -43.69 30.78
N PRO A 39 -36.80 -43.56 32.12
CA PRO A 39 -35.77 -42.87 32.89
C PRO A 39 -34.35 -43.39 32.63
N GLY A 40 -34.18 -44.69 32.36
CA GLY A 40 -32.89 -45.27 32.03
C GLY A 40 -32.37 -44.82 30.67
N VAL A 41 -33.25 -44.69 29.67
CA VAL A 41 -32.90 -44.11 28.36
C VAL A 41 -32.57 -42.62 28.51
N THR A 42 -33.30 -41.89 29.36
CA THR A 42 -32.99 -40.48 29.69
C THR A 42 -31.59 -40.34 30.31
N LEU A 43 -31.19 -41.26 31.19
CA LEU A 43 -29.83 -41.28 31.75
C LEU A 43 -28.79 -41.58 30.67
N ILE A 44 -29.04 -42.53 29.77
CA ILE A 44 -28.16 -42.81 28.62
C ILE A 44 -27.97 -41.55 27.78
N GLU A 45 -29.05 -40.85 27.45
CA GLU A 45 -28.99 -39.60 26.69
C GLU A 45 -28.21 -38.52 27.46
N ALA A 46 -28.42 -38.36 28.77
CA ALA A 46 -27.67 -37.41 29.58
C ALA A 46 -26.16 -37.70 29.57
N PHE A 47 -25.76 -38.97 29.75
CA PHE A 47 -24.35 -39.36 29.68
C PHE A 47 -23.78 -39.25 28.27
N ALA A 48 -24.53 -39.62 27.24
CA ALA A 48 -24.14 -39.43 25.85
C ALA A 48 -23.87 -37.95 25.56
N GLN A 49 -24.70 -37.04 26.06
CA GLN A 49 -24.47 -35.60 25.91
C GLN A 49 -23.21 -35.12 26.66
N MET A 50 -22.94 -35.65 27.86
CA MET A 50 -21.69 -35.34 28.58
C MET A 50 -20.46 -35.83 27.81
N VAL A 51 -20.51 -37.04 27.24
CA VAL A 51 -19.41 -37.62 26.45
C VAL A 51 -19.25 -36.88 25.13
N ASP A 52 -20.33 -36.50 24.45
CA ASP A 52 -20.30 -35.68 23.23
C ASP A 52 -19.60 -34.33 23.48
N GLN A 53 -19.85 -33.69 24.63
CA GLN A 53 -19.10 -32.49 25.05
C GLN A 53 -17.61 -32.76 25.30
N LEU A 54 -17.24 -33.93 25.83
CA LEU A 54 -15.84 -34.33 26.01
C LEU A 54 -15.17 -34.61 24.66
N ILE A 55 -15.84 -35.29 23.75
CA ILE A 55 -15.39 -35.53 22.36
C ILE A 55 -15.16 -34.20 21.66
N TYR A 56 -16.10 -33.25 21.78
CA TYR A 56 -15.93 -31.91 21.24
C TYR A 56 -14.64 -31.23 21.75
N ARG A 57 -14.34 -31.33 23.05
CA ARG A 57 -13.09 -30.77 23.63
C ARG A 57 -11.85 -31.52 23.16
N LEU A 58 -11.92 -32.84 23.06
CA LEU A 58 -10.83 -33.69 22.57
C LEU A 58 -10.47 -33.35 21.12
N ASN A 59 -11.47 -33.17 20.26
CA ASN A 59 -11.27 -32.81 18.85
C ASN A 59 -10.70 -31.39 18.65
N ARG A 60 -10.63 -30.56 19.70
CA ARG A 60 -9.91 -29.26 19.67
C ARG A 60 -8.42 -29.38 20.03
N VAL A 61 -7.97 -30.52 20.54
CA VAL A 61 -6.58 -30.74 20.95
C VAL A 61 -5.60 -30.68 19.78
N PRO A 62 -5.86 -31.31 18.61
CA PRO A 62 -4.96 -31.24 17.46
C PRO A 62 -4.66 -29.80 17.00
N ASP A 63 -5.69 -28.96 16.87
CA ASP A 63 -5.53 -27.56 16.46
C ASP A 63 -4.71 -26.75 17.48
N ARG A 64 -4.95 -26.95 18.79
CA ARG A 64 -4.18 -26.27 19.84
C ARG A 64 -2.72 -26.71 19.84
N HIS A 65 -2.45 -28.00 19.63
CA HIS A 65 -1.09 -28.50 19.49
C HIS A 65 -0.41 -27.93 18.27
N TYR A 66 -1.10 -27.85 17.13
CA TYR A 66 -0.55 -27.25 15.92
C TYR A 66 -0.10 -25.81 16.15
N ILE A 67 -0.94 -24.98 16.79
CA ILE A 67 -0.57 -23.60 17.16
C ILE A 67 0.63 -23.60 18.11
N LYS A 68 0.66 -24.47 19.12
CA LYS A 68 1.81 -24.57 20.03
C LYS A 68 3.09 -25.05 19.36
N PHE A 69 3.01 -25.91 18.35
CA PHE A 69 4.17 -26.28 17.55
C PHE A 69 4.67 -25.09 16.73
N LEU A 70 3.76 -24.29 16.15
CA LEU A 70 4.13 -23.05 15.46
C LEU A 70 4.82 -22.05 16.41
N GLU A 71 4.28 -21.83 17.60
CA GLU A 71 4.94 -21.00 18.61
C GLU A 71 6.33 -21.56 19.00
N LEU A 72 6.45 -22.88 19.17
CA LEU A 72 7.71 -23.53 19.56
C LEU A 72 8.82 -23.40 18.51
N ILE A 73 8.45 -23.27 17.23
CA ILE A 73 9.40 -23.00 16.14
C ILE A 73 9.60 -21.50 15.87
N GLY A 74 9.04 -20.61 16.70
CA GLY A 74 9.20 -19.16 16.60
C GLY A 74 8.31 -18.49 15.55
N VAL A 75 7.20 -19.11 15.16
CA VAL A 75 6.23 -18.47 14.26
C VAL A 75 5.36 -17.51 15.07
N GLU A 76 5.59 -16.22 14.86
CA GLU A 76 4.78 -15.13 15.40
C GLU A 76 3.78 -14.63 14.35
N LEU A 77 2.66 -14.07 14.82
CA LEU A 77 1.68 -13.43 13.94
C LEU A 77 2.24 -12.10 13.44
N ARG A 78 2.10 -11.83 12.14
CA ARG A 78 2.55 -10.56 11.58
C ARG A 78 1.64 -9.41 12.02
N PRO A 79 2.21 -8.29 12.52
CA PRO A 79 1.44 -7.09 12.86
C PRO A 79 0.85 -6.45 11.59
N PRO A 80 -0.11 -5.52 11.74
CA PRO A 80 -0.63 -4.80 10.59
C PRO A 80 0.43 -3.91 9.94
N ALA A 81 0.46 -3.86 8.60
CA ALA A 81 1.30 -2.93 7.87
C ALA A 81 0.63 -1.56 7.73
N ALA A 82 1.43 -0.50 7.70
CA ALA A 82 0.94 0.85 7.54
C ALA A 82 0.96 1.31 6.08
N ALA A 83 -0.14 1.94 5.65
CA ALA A 83 -0.21 2.57 4.34
C ALA A 83 0.77 3.73 4.26
N ARG A 84 1.42 3.87 3.09
CA ARG A 84 2.40 4.94 2.80
C ARG A 84 1.92 5.75 1.60
N GLY A 85 2.23 7.03 1.60
CA GLY A 85 1.86 7.96 0.53
C GLY A 85 2.66 9.25 0.59
N LYS A 86 2.22 10.25 -0.19
CA LYS A 86 2.79 11.60 -0.21
C LYS A 86 1.73 12.64 0.10
N VAL A 87 2.10 13.69 0.80
CA VAL A 87 1.24 14.84 1.11
C VAL A 87 1.96 16.13 0.75
N THR A 88 1.27 17.00 0.03
CA THR A 88 1.74 18.32 -0.35
C THR A 88 1.22 19.34 0.67
N PHE A 89 2.14 20.13 1.22
CA PHE A 89 1.89 21.29 2.06
C PHE A 89 1.94 22.54 1.19
N TRP A 90 0.83 23.24 1.07
CA TRP A 90 0.73 24.48 0.30
C TRP A 90 0.88 25.68 1.22
N LEU A 91 1.79 26.59 0.85
CA LEU A 91 2.00 27.83 1.58
C LEU A 91 0.85 28.82 1.32
N SER A 92 0.53 29.64 2.30
CA SER A 92 -0.45 30.73 2.18
C SER A 92 0.03 31.83 1.21
N ALA A 93 1.35 32.01 1.13
CA ALA A 93 2.04 32.89 0.19
C ALA A 93 3.50 32.44 0.10
N PRO A 94 4.22 32.77 -0.99
CA PRO A 94 5.67 32.54 -1.08
C PRO A 94 6.39 33.16 0.11
N GLN A 95 7.29 32.40 0.73
CA GLN A 95 8.05 32.84 1.91
C GLN A 95 9.47 33.25 1.53
N PRO A 96 10.07 34.24 2.19
CA PRO A 96 11.47 34.63 1.97
C PRO A 96 12.47 33.69 2.64
N GLN A 97 12.01 32.85 3.57
CA GLN A 97 12.82 31.90 4.34
C GLN A 97 12.27 30.48 4.18
N THR A 98 13.14 29.48 4.37
CA THR A 98 12.75 28.07 4.36
C THR A 98 11.70 27.79 5.43
N VAL A 99 10.57 27.20 5.02
CA VAL A 99 9.55 26.69 5.94
C VAL A 99 9.83 25.22 6.18
N VAL A 100 10.08 24.84 7.44
CA VAL A 100 10.38 23.47 7.83
C VAL A 100 9.10 22.77 8.28
N VAL A 101 8.70 21.73 7.55
CA VAL A 101 7.72 20.75 8.01
C VAL A 101 8.50 19.65 8.72
N ARG A 102 8.39 19.56 10.04
CA ARG A 102 9.13 18.56 10.82
C ARG A 102 8.64 17.15 10.50
N ARG A 103 9.50 16.14 10.66
CA ARG A 103 9.09 14.75 10.78
C ARG A 103 8.04 14.62 11.87
N GLU A 104 7.16 13.64 11.74
CA GLU A 104 6.06 13.38 12.67
C GLU A 104 4.97 14.45 12.69
N THR A 105 4.98 15.39 11.74
CA THR A 105 3.85 16.31 11.51
C THR A 105 2.63 15.50 11.11
N GLU A 106 1.53 15.64 11.84
CA GLU A 106 0.29 14.89 11.60
C GLU A 106 -0.62 15.59 10.58
N VAL A 107 -1.12 14.82 9.62
CA VAL A 107 -2.17 15.18 8.66
C VAL A 107 -3.25 14.12 8.67
N ALA A 108 -4.47 14.44 8.27
CA ALA A 108 -5.58 13.51 8.37
C ALA A 108 -6.64 13.70 7.27
N THR A 109 -7.48 12.68 7.13
CA THR A 109 -8.77 12.83 6.44
C THR A 109 -9.73 13.71 7.26
N PRO A 110 -10.72 14.36 6.62
CA PRO A 110 -11.78 15.05 7.33
C PRO A 110 -12.52 14.11 8.29
N ARG A 111 -12.98 14.65 9.43
CA ARG A 111 -13.90 13.93 10.30
C ARG A 111 -15.25 13.82 9.61
N THR A 112 -15.85 12.63 9.67
CA THR A 112 -17.24 12.40 9.24
C THR A 112 -18.07 12.01 10.45
N ASP A 113 -19.39 12.05 10.34
CA ASP A 113 -20.29 11.65 11.43
C ASP A 113 -20.22 10.13 11.73
N VAL A 114 -19.72 9.35 10.77
CA VAL A 114 -19.74 7.88 10.79
C VAL A 114 -18.36 7.27 11.09
N ALA A 115 -17.27 8.00 10.84
CA ALA A 115 -15.92 7.48 10.99
C ALA A 115 -14.93 8.51 11.55
N ASP A 116 -14.06 8.03 12.44
CA ASP A 116 -12.92 8.79 12.93
C ASP A 116 -11.93 9.12 11.81
N PRO A 117 -11.28 10.31 11.86
CA PRO A 117 -10.21 10.67 10.94
C PRO A 117 -9.11 9.63 10.88
N VAL A 118 -8.65 9.35 9.66
CA VAL A 118 -7.48 8.51 9.40
C VAL A 118 -6.26 9.43 9.45
N VAL A 119 -5.32 9.16 10.37
CA VAL A 119 -4.19 10.06 10.68
C VAL A 119 -2.88 9.51 10.13
N PHE A 120 -2.13 10.36 9.45
CA PHE A 120 -0.81 10.07 8.91
C PHE A 120 0.23 10.99 9.53
N SER A 121 1.44 10.51 9.70
CA SER A 121 2.58 11.32 10.14
C SER A 121 3.63 11.44 9.03
N THR A 122 4.28 12.60 8.89
CA THR A 122 5.44 12.74 8.01
C THR A 122 6.62 11.89 8.50
N ILE A 123 7.38 11.33 7.56
CA ILE A 123 8.47 10.37 7.89
C ILE A 123 9.81 11.08 8.12
N LYS A 124 10.07 12.16 7.38
CA LYS A 124 11.29 12.97 7.43
C LYS A 124 10.93 14.46 7.48
N ASP A 125 11.88 15.28 7.93
CA ASP A 125 11.77 16.72 7.80
C ASP A 125 11.70 17.08 6.30
N LEU A 126 10.85 18.03 5.96
CA LEU A 126 10.74 18.62 4.63
C LEU A 126 11.06 20.11 4.74
N ASP A 127 12.08 20.51 4.01
CA ASP A 127 12.46 21.92 3.85
C ASP A 127 11.79 22.49 2.60
N ILE A 128 10.82 23.38 2.79
CA ILE A 128 10.21 24.14 1.68
C ILE A 128 11.12 25.33 1.39
N VAL A 129 12.11 25.11 0.53
CA VAL A 129 13.15 26.09 0.20
C VAL A 129 12.61 27.15 -0.76
N PRO A 130 12.77 28.45 -0.47
CA PRO A 130 12.34 29.51 -1.37
C PRO A 130 13.27 29.61 -2.58
N CYS A 131 12.68 29.85 -3.76
CA CYS A 131 13.42 30.19 -4.97
C CYS A 131 12.93 31.49 -5.59
N SER A 132 13.78 32.05 -6.44
CA SER A 132 13.45 33.10 -7.39
C SER A 132 14.05 32.79 -8.75
N PHE A 133 13.56 33.45 -9.80
CA PHE A 133 14.14 33.35 -11.14
C PHE A 133 15.49 34.07 -11.19
N GLU A 134 16.54 33.40 -11.68
CA GLU A 134 17.85 34.02 -11.92
C GLU A 134 18.28 34.01 -13.39
N ARG A 135 18.05 32.88 -14.07
CA ARG A 135 18.61 32.61 -15.40
C ARG A 135 17.58 32.05 -16.35
N ALA A 136 17.72 32.40 -17.62
CA ALA A 136 17.02 31.77 -18.73
C ALA A 136 18.02 31.41 -19.83
N GLY A 137 17.77 30.30 -20.50
CA GLY A 137 18.54 29.88 -21.66
C GLY A 137 17.74 28.99 -22.58
N ALA A 138 18.31 28.69 -23.73
CA ALA A 138 17.79 27.72 -24.69
C ALA A 138 18.92 26.78 -25.10
N MET A 139 18.59 25.56 -25.45
CA MET A 139 19.53 24.55 -25.90
C MET A 139 18.90 23.77 -27.04
N ALA A 140 19.56 23.77 -28.19
CA ALA A 140 19.19 22.96 -29.34
C ALA A 140 19.36 21.47 -29.03
N ALA A 141 18.61 20.60 -29.72
CA ALA A 141 18.80 19.15 -29.64
C ALA A 141 20.28 18.78 -29.91
N GLY A 142 20.97 18.24 -28.90
CA GLY A 142 22.39 17.86 -28.96
C GLY A 142 23.39 19.03 -29.01
N GLY A 143 22.94 20.27 -28.86
CA GLY A 143 23.77 21.47 -28.85
C GLY A 143 24.21 21.93 -27.46
N GLU A 144 24.97 23.02 -27.41
CA GLU A 144 25.33 23.69 -26.15
C GLU A 144 24.23 24.65 -25.68
N ALA A 145 24.15 24.86 -24.36
CA ALA A 145 23.21 25.80 -23.76
C ALA A 145 23.64 27.26 -24.01
N VAL A 146 22.70 28.08 -24.46
CA VAL A 146 22.88 29.52 -24.72
C VAL A 146 22.16 30.33 -23.64
N ASP A 147 22.87 31.26 -22.99
CA ASP A 147 22.31 32.13 -21.95
C ASP A 147 21.55 33.32 -22.58
N HIS A 148 20.26 33.46 -22.25
CA HIS A 148 19.38 34.54 -22.69
C HIS A 148 18.95 35.48 -21.54
N SER A 149 19.56 35.33 -20.36
CA SER A 149 19.18 36.08 -19.15
C SER A 149 19.31 37.60 -19.31
N VAL A 150 20.31 38.07 -20.07
CA VAL A 150 20.51 39.51 -20.34
C VAL A 150 19.40 40.08 -21.22
N ALA A 151 18.95 39.30 -22.22
CA ALA A 151 17.88 39.73 -23.12
C ALA A 151 16.57 39.94 -22.34
N LEU A 152 16.19 38.97 -21.50
CA LEU A 152 14.99 39.10 -20.65
C LEU A 152 15.09 40.26 -19.66
N ARG A 153 16.23 40.43 -18.97
CA ARG A 153 16.41 41.54 -18.01
C ARG A 153 16.33 42.92 -18.65
N SER A 154 16.65 43.01 -19.95
CA SER A 154 16.58 44.26 -20.72
C SER A 154 15.20 44.49 -21.35
N GLY A 155 14.20 43.66 -21.04
CA GLY A 155 12.85 43.72 -21.63
C GLY A 155 12.75 43.18 -23.05
N GLY A 156 13.76 42.43 -23.52
CA GLY A 156 13.74 41.73 -24.79
C GLY A 156 13.04 40.38 -24.71
N GLU A 157 12.95 39.70 -25.86
CA GLU A 157 12.39 38.36 -25.99
C GLU A 157 13.43 37.39 -26.58
N PHE A 158 13.27 36.09 -26.35
CA PHE A 158 14.06 35.05 -27.02
C PHE A 158 13.20 33.85 -27.40
N GLU A 159 13.66 33.07 -28.36
CA GLU A 159 13.00 31.84 -28.82
C GLU A 159 13.34 30.69 -27.86
N CYS A 160 12.34 30.02 -27.30
CA CYS A 160 12.56 28.96 -26.30
C CYS A 160 13.16 27.69 -26.91
N PHE A 161 12.87 27.45 -28.18
CA PHE A 161 13.42 26.40 -29.05
C PHE A 161 14.14 27.03 -30.25
N GLN A 162 14.72 26.20 -31.10
CA GLN A 162 15.25 26.66 -32.37
C GLN A 162 14.15 27.25 -33.25
N SER A 163 14.48 28.14 -34.20
CA SER A 163 13.49 28.82 -35.05
C SER A 163 12.59 27.84 -35.83
N SER A 164 13.14 26.66 -36.17
CA SER A 164 12.37 25.47 -36.57
C SER A 164 12.49 24.44 -35.45
N PRO A 165 11.52 24.36 -34.52
CA PRO A 165 11.62 23.49 -33.35
C PRO A 165 11.86 22.03 -33.72
N GLN A 166 12.79 21.38 -33.04
CA GLN A 166 13.10 19.95 -33.20
C GLN A 166 12.89 19.20 -31.87
N PRO A 167 12.41 17.94 -31.92
CA PRO A 167 12.44 17.06 -30.75
C PRO A 167 13.82 17.05 -30.09
N GLY A 168 13.86 17.31 -28.79
CA GLY A 168 15.08 17.48 -28.01
C GLY A 168 15.47 18.93 -27.70
N ASP A 169 14.87 19.92 -28.38
CA ASP A 169 15.05 21.33 -28.03
C ASP A 169 14.57 21.60 -26.60
N CYS A 170 15.32 22.44 -25.87
CA CYS A 170 15.09 22.70 -24.46
C CYS A 170 15.05 24.19 -24.15
N LEU A 171 14.01 24.62 -23.43
CA LEU A 171 14.02 25.84 -22.63
C LEU A 171 14.68 25.53 -21.29
N LEU A 172 15.60 26.39 -20.83
CA LEU A 172 16.30 26.28 -19.56
C LEU A 172 15.91 27.45 -18.64
N ILE A 173 15.53 27.14 -17.40
CA ILE A 173 15.21 28.10 -16.35
C ILE A 173 16.07 27.79 -15.13
N GLY A 174 16.92 28.73 -14.74
CA GLY A 174 17.76 28.64 -13.56
C GLY A 174 17.14 29.36 -12.37
N LEU A 175 16.91 28.61 -11.31
CA LEU A 175 16.42 29.09 -10.02
C LEU A 175 17.58 29.50 -9.11
N SER A 176 17.32 30.45 -8.20
CA SER A 176 18.31 30.93 -7.22
C SER A 176 18.80 29.85 -6.26
N ASN A 177 17.96 28.86 -5.97
CA ASN A 177 18.28 27.74 -5.08
C ASN A 177 17.82 26.42 -5.71
N ALA A 178 18.48 25.33 -5.34
CA ALA A 178 17.87 24.02 -5.49
C ALA A 178 16.67 23.92 -4.54
N VAL A 179 15.60 23.31 -5.03
CA VAL A 179 14.29 23.21 -4.36
C VAL A 179 13.80 21.76 -4.34
N PRO A 180 14.53 20.83 -3.70
CA PRO A 180 14.13 19.43 -3.65
C PRO A 180 12.75 19.27 -2.99
N SER A 181 11.92 18.39 -3.54
CA SER A 181 10.56 18.11 -3.05
C SER A 181 9.61 19.31 -3.01
N CYS A 182 9.96 20.44 -3.61
CA CYS A 182 9.14 21.66 -3.57
C CYS A 182 8.14 21.70 -4.72
N ALA A 183 7.03 22.41 -4.49
CA ALA A 183 6.13 22.87 -5.54
C ALA A 183 6.48 24.32 -5.90
N ILE A 184 6.80 24.56 -7.16
CA ILE A 184 7.16 25.90 -7.66
C ILE A 184 6.17 26.37 -8.71
N VAL A 185 6.06 27.69 -8.83
CA VAL A 185 5.38 28.36 -9.94
C VAL A 185 6.44 28.95 -10.86
N LEU A 186 6.31 28.67 -12.15
CA LEU A 186 6.97 29.40 -13.22
C LEU A 186 5.90 30.26 -13.91
N ARG A 187 5.91 31.55 -13.61
CA ARG A 187 5.00 32.50 -14.27
C ARG A 187 5.69 33.08 -15.48
N MET A 188 5.10 32.86 -16.65
CA MET A 188 5.72 33.17 -17.93
C MET A 188 4.80 34.02 -18.80
N ASP A 189 5.37 35.00 -19.49
CA ASP A 189 4.73 35.66 -20.63
C ASP A 189 5.32 35.09 -21.92
N CYS A 190 4.51 34.33 -22.65
CA CYS A 190 4.90 33.60 -23.86
C CYS A 190 3.98 33.97 -25.02
N ARG A 191 4.54 34.03 -26.23
CA ARG A 191 3.78 34.23 -27.48
C ARG A 191 4.30 33.34 -28.59
N VAL A 192 3.40 32.68 -29.31
CA VAL A 192 3.71 31.94 -30.54
C VAL A 192 3.40 32.80 -31.77
N ARG A 193 4.29 32.80 -32.77
CA ARG A 193 4.04 33.35 -34.11
C ARG A 193 3.85 32.20 -35.10
N GLY A 194 2.65 31.61 -35.16
CA GLY A 194 2.35 30.46 -36.02
C GLY A 194 1.22 29.59 -35.47
N VAL A 195 1.09 28.37 -35.98
CA VAL A 195 0.18 27.38 -35.40
C VAL A 195 0.87 26.80 -34.16
N GLY A 196 0.29 27.09 -32.99
CA GLY A 196 0.71 26.52 -31.72
C GLY A 196 0.24 25.07 -31.55
N VAL A 197 0.66 24.45 -30.45
CA VAL A 197 0.19 23.11 -30.07
C VAL A 197 -1.20 23.14 -29.47
N ARG A 198 -1.82 21.96 -29.30
CA ARG A 198 -3.03 21.83 -28.50
C ARG A 198 -2.75 22.14 -27.03
N PRO A 199 -3.41 23.14 -26.41
CA PRO A 199 -3.13 23.53 -25.02
C PRO A 199 -3.27 22.42 -23.98
N ASP A 200 -4.17 21.47 -24.23
CA ASP A 200 -4.47 20.33 -23.37
C ASP A 200 -3.55 19.13 -23.60
N TRP A 201 -2.76 19.14 -24.68
CA TRP A 201 -1.92 18.00 -25.06
C TRP A 201 -0.63 18.43 -25.80
N PRO A 202 0.22 19.28 -25.17
CA PRO A 202 1.49 19.68 -25.77
C PRO A 202 2.54 18.55 -25.71
N PRO A 203 3.40 18.38 -26.73
CA PRO A 203 4.49 17.40 -26.72
C PRO A 203 5.67 17.91 -25.88
N LEU A 204 5.44 18.19 -24.60
CA LEU A 204 6.45 18.78 -23.70
C LEU A 204 6.66 17.90 -22.46
N ILE A 205 7.89 17.88 -21.97
CA ILE A 205 8.21 17.35 -20.64
C ILE A 205 8.99 18.39 -19.85
N TRP A 206 8.61 18.56 -18.58
CA TRP A 206 9.35 19.36 -17.61
C TRP A 206 10.27 18.46 -16.80
N GLU A 207 11.54 18.84 -16.68
CA GLU A 207 12.57 18.07 -16.01
C GLU A 207 13.41 18.98 -15.09
N ALA A 208 13.86 18.46 -13.97
CA ALA A 208 14.78 19.13 -13.06
C ALA A 208 16.14 18.43 -13.08
N TRP A 209 17.22 19.20 -12.93
CA TRP A 209 18.55 18.63 -12.80
C TRP A 209 18.74 17.97 -11.44
N THR A 210 19.18 16.72 -11.46
CA THR A 210 19.60 15.95 -10.30
C THR A 210 21.10 15.67 -10.40
N GLY A 211 21.76 15.35 -9.31
CA GLY A 211 23.19 15.00 -9.32
C GLY A 211 23.57 13.88 -10.29
N SER A 212 22.60 13.08 -10.77
CA SER A 212 22.78 11.98 -11.72
C SER A 212 22.23 12.24 -13.13
N GLY A 213 21.55 13.37 -13.38
CA GLY A 213 21.00 13.70 -14.70
C GLY A 213 19.68 14.47 -14.62
N TRP A 214 18.91 14.49 -15.71
CA TRP A 214 17.59 15.15 -15.72
C TRP A 214 16.50 14.17 -15.28
N ALA A 215 15.68 14.58 -14.31
CA ALA A 215 14.54 13.80 -13.83
C ALA A 215 13.23 14.53 -14.11
N PRO A 216 12.14 13.83 -14.48
CA PRO A 216 10.85 14.45 -14.77
C PRO A 216 10.26 15.14 -13.54
N CYS A 217 9.62 16.29 -13.76
CA CYS A 217 8.77 16.98 -12.79
C CYS A 217 7.30 16.61 -13.01
N ASP A 218 6.53 16.48 -11.94
CA ASP A 218 5.08 16.35 -12.09
C ASP A 218 4.48 17.73 -12.38
N VAL A 219 3.82 17.88 -13.51
CA VAL A 219 3.09 19.11 -13.86
C VAL A 219 1.74 19.08 -13.15
N ASP A 220 1.55 19.98 -12.20
CA ASP A 220 0.26 20.13 -11.49
C ASP A 220 -0.74 20.94 -12.31
N ARG A 221 -0.26 21.99 -12.97
CA ARG A 221 -1.06 22.86 -13.84
C ARG A 221 -0.16 23.55 -14.87
N ASP A 222 -0.63 23.71 -16.09
CA ASP A 222 -0.02 24.57 -17.11
C ASP A 222 -1.08 25.49 -17.74
N ASP A 223 -1.16 26.72 -17.25
CA ASP A 223 -2.07 27.74 -17.77
C ASP A 223 -1.56 28.40 -19.05
N THR A 224 -0.29 28.18 -19.42
CA THR A 224 0.31 28.70 -20.67
C THR A 224 -0.21 27.98 -21.90
N GLY A 225 -0.79 26.78 -21.71
CA GLY A 225 -1.31 25.93 -22.78
C GLY A 225 -0.21 25.47 -23.72
N GLY A 226 0.90 24.96 -23.18
CA GLY A 226 2.10 24.67 -23.97
C GLY A 226 2.76 25.94 -24.50
N MET A 227 2.98 26.94 -23.66
CA MET A 227 3.65 28.20 -24.00
C MET A 227 2.98 28.99 -25.15
N ASN A 228 1.68 28.81 -25.37
CA ASN A 228 0.91 29.54 -26.38
C ASN A 228 0.50 30.95 -25.93
N LYS A 229 0.36 31.15 -24.62
CA LYS A 229 -0.04 32.40 -23.99
C LYS A 229 0.66 32.59 -22.64
N ALA A 230 0.54 33.78 -22.07
CA ALA A 230 0.96 34.04 -20.70
C ALA A 230 0.16 33.19 -19.70
N GLY A 231 0.83 32.68 -18.67
CA GLY A 231 0.24 31.80 -17.66
C GLY A 231 1.25 31.30 -16.64
N ASP A 232 0.75 30.54 -15.67
CA ASP A 232 1.53 29.88 -14.64
C ASP A 232 1.70 28.40 -14.98
N VAL A 233 2.92 27.90 -14.86
CA VAL A 233 3.22 26.46 -14.82
C VAL A 233 3.56 26.09 -13.38
N VAL A 234 2.79 25.17 -12.79
CA VAL A 234 3.02 24.66 -11.44
C VAL A 234 3.68 23.30 -11.54
N LEU A 235 4.89 23.18 -10.97
CA LEU A 235 5.70 21.98 -11.04
C LEU A 235 6.00 21.44 -9.64
N HIS A 236 5.87 20.12 -9.45
CA HIS A 236 6.48 19.44 -8.32
C HIS A 236 7.85 18.92 -8.70
N VAL A 237 8.86 19.44 -8.00
CA VAL A 237 10.26 19.18 -8.25
C VAL A 237 10.70 17.91 -7.50
N PRO A 238 11.47 17.00 -8.14
CA PRO A 238 11.97 15.78 -7.51
C PRO A 238 12.75 16.01 -6.20
N GLU A 239 12.74 15.01 -5.32
CA GLU A 239 13.45 15.07 -4.02
C GLU A 239 14.97 15.15 -4.15
N THR A 240 15.51 14.80 -5.32
CA THR A 240 16.94 14.78 -5.64
C THR A 240 17.40 16.00 -6.47
N HIS A 241 16.57 17.04 -6.58
CA HIS A 241 16.93 18.26 -7.30
C HIS A 241 18.08 18.99 -6.61
N GLU A 242 19.11 19.31 -7.38
CA GLU A 242 20.35 19.91 -6.90
C GLU A 242 20.83 21.03 -7.83
N THR A 243 21.73 21.89 -7.33
CA THR A 243 22.33 22.92 -8.17
C THR A 243 23.34 22.33 -9.14
N SER A 244 23.39 22.85 -10.37
CA SER A 244 24.39 22.47 -11.37
C SER A 244 24.87 23.69 -12.16
N ILE A 245 25.94 23.49 -12.92
CA ILE A 245 26.53 24.51 -13.79
C ILE A 245 26.15 24.20 -15.24
N LEU A 246 25.27 25.01 -15.82
CA LEU A 246 24.95 25.01 -17.25
C LEU A 246 25.20 26.39 -17.83
N ALA A 247 25.68 26.46 -19.08
CA ALA A 247 26.07 27.72 -19.73
C ALA A 247 26.97 28.60 -18.83
N ARG A 248 27.90 27.98 -18.08
CA ARG A 248 28.81 28.64 -17.10
C ARG A 248 28.12 29.31 -15.91
N ASN A 249 26.85 29.00 -15.64
CA ASN A 249 26.08 29.58 -14.54
C ASN A 249 25.62 28.49 -13.58
N ARG A 250 25.87 28.70 -12.28
CA ARG A 250 25.36 27.83 -11.20
C ARG A 250 23.92 28.22 -10.86
N ALA A 251 22.99 27.29 -10.95
CA ALA A 251 21.58 27.48 -10.58
C ALA A 251 20.90 26.14 -10.26
N GLY A 252 19.72 26.17 -9.65
CA GLY A 252 18.80 25.03 -9.62
C GLY A 252 18.07 24.95 -10.95
N TRP A 253 18.52 24.07 -11.86
CA TRP A 253 18.05 24.09 -13.24
C TRP A 253 16.78 23.26 -13.44
N ILE A 254 15.77 23.92 -14.01
CA ILE A 254 14.57 23.30 -14.58
C ILE A 254 14.65 23.46 -16.09
N ARG A 255 14.24 22.43 -16.84
CA ARG A 255 14.12 22.51 -18.30
C ARG A 255 12.75 22.06 -18.77
N CYS A 256 12.29 22.66 -19.86
CA CYS A 256 11.18 22.16 -20.65
C CYS A 256 11.74 21.64 -21.97
N ARG A 257 11.55 20.35 -22.26
CA ARG A 257 12.08 19.69 -23.45
C ARG A 257 10.95 19.32 -24.41
N LEU A 258 11.14 19.63 -25.69
CA LEU A 258 10.25 19.23 -26.77
C LEU A 258 10.41 17.73 -27.03
N LEU A 259 9.31 16.99 -27.00
CA LEU A 259 9.26 15.57 -27.30
C LEU A 259 8.97 15.31 -28.77
N GLU A 260 9.27 14.10 -29.22
CA GLU A 260 8.74 13.58 -30.48
C GLU A 260 7.21 13.51 -30.34
N PRO A 261 6.43 14.12 -31.25
CA PRO A 261 4.98 14.09 -31.17
C PRO A 261 4.45 12.67 -31.40
N GLU A 262 3.44 12.28 -30.63
CA GLU A 262 2.72 11.03 -30.86
C GLU A 262 1.88 11.09 -32.15
N GLU A 263 1.41 9.93 -32.62
CA GLU A 263 0.57 9.86 -33.82
C GLU A 263 -0.70 10.70 -33.67
N GLY A 264 -0.86 11.72 -34.53
CA GLY A 264 -1.98 12.66 -34.48
C GLY A 264 -1.83 13.80 -33.47
N GLN A 265 -0.70 13.90 -32.76
CA GLN A 265 -0.38 15.02 -31.88
C GLN A 265 0.17 16.21 -32.67
N PRO A 266 -0.49 17.39 -32.65
CA PRO A 266 0.05 18.58 -33.29
C PRO A 266 1.26 19.11 -32.52
N THR A 267 2.31 19.50 -33.24
CA THR A 267 3.55 20.07 -32.69
C THR A 267 3.78 21.52 -33.14
N TYR A 268 4.78 22.18 -32.55
CA TYR A 268 5.12 23.57 -32.84
C TYR A 268 5.66 23.73 -34.27
N THR A 269 5.02 24.58 -35.07
CA THR A 269 5.57 24.99 -36.37
C THR A 269 6.52 26.18 -36.27
N ALA A 270 6.51 26.88 -35.14
CA ALA A 270 7.35 28.03 -34.84
C ALA A 270 7.68 28.05 -33.35
N SER A 271 8.88 28.51 -33.01
CA SER A 271 9.34 28.60 -31.61
C SER A 271 8.51 29.60 -30.80
N PRO A 272 7.95 29.21 -29.65
CA PRO A 272 7.42 30.17 -28.69
C PRO A 272 8.48 31.18 -28.27
N ARG A 273 8.08 32.45 -28.19
CA ARG A 273 8.93 33.53 -27.67
C ARG A 273 8.61 33.78 -26.21
N ILE A 274 9.65 33.86 -25.40
CA ILE A 274 9.57 34.14 -23.98
C ILE A 274 9.89 35.62 -23.77
N LEU A 275 8.93 36.36 -23.21
CA LEU A 275 9.05 37.79 -22.92
C LEU A 275 9.45 38.04 -21.46
N SER A 276 8.95 37.21 -20.54
CA SER A 276 9.34 37.28 -19.13
C SER A 276 9.14 35.94 -18.43
N VAL A 277 9.93 35.73 -17.37
CA VAL A 277 9.82 34.58 -16.46
C VAL A 277 10.00 35.09 -15.04
N SER A 278 9.17 34.60 -14.14
CA SER A 278 9.40 34.69 -12.69
C SER A 278 9.16 33.32 -12.07
N ALA A 279 9.84 33.05 -10.97
CA ALA A 279 9.75 31.78 -10.27
C ALA A 279 9.61 32.02 -8.77
N PHE A 280 8.82 31.19 -8.09
CA PHE A 280 8.69 31.21 -6.64
C PHE A 280 8.14 29.88 -6.10
N THR A 281 8.56 29.52 -4.89
CA THR A 281 8.08 28.32 -4.19
C THR A 281 6.72 28.58 -3.54
N ILE A 282 5.78 27.66 -3.74
CA ILE A 282 4.42 27.74 -3.16
C ILE A 282 4.07 26.55 -2.27
N GLY A 283 4.96 25.59 -2.10
CA GLY A 283 4.72 24.44 -1.25
C GLY A 283 5.81 23.40 -1.33
N GLY A 284 5.59 22.25 -0.70
CA GLY A 284 6.46 21.09 -0.82
C GLY A 284 5.74 19.79 -0.46
N THR A 285 6.27 18.67 -0.93
CA THR A 285 5.67 17.35 -0.79
C THR A 285 6.52 16.48 0.12
N ALA A 286 5.95 16.01 1.22
CA ALA A 286 6.60 15.07 2.13
C ALA A 286 6.01 13.67 1.97
N ARG A 287 6.81 12.67 2.35
CA ARG A 287 6.34 11.29 2.52
C ARG A 287 5.59 11.17 3.85
N MET A 288 4.48 10.45 3.83
CA MET A 288 3.64 10.21 5.00
C MET A 288 3.34 8.72 5.18
N VAL A 289 3.06 8.32 6.41
CA VAL A 289 2.68 6.95 6.78
C VAL A 289 1.47 6.96 7.69
N HIS A 290 0.56 5.98 7.55
CA HIS A 290 -0.58 5.78 8.46
C HIS A 290 -0.10 5.17 9.79
N ALA A 291 0.63 5.96 10.56
CA ALA A 291 1.07 5.60 11.89
C ALA A 291 1.26 6.88 12.71
N GLN A 292 0.77 6.87 13.95
CA GLN A 292 1.00 7.93 14.91
C GLN A 292 2.20 7.60 15.78
N VAL A 293 2.97 8.62 16.14
CA VAL A 293 4.16 8.47 16.98
C VAL A 293 3.77 8.64 18.44
N VAL A 294 4.08 7.63 19.25
CA VAL A 294 3.95 7.68 20.71
C VAL A 294 5.36 7.81 21.28
N ARG A 295 5.57 8.80 22.16
CA ARG A 295 6.87 9.11 22.75
C ARG A 295 6.84 8.96 24.26
N ASN A 296 7.95 8.52 24.83
CA ASN A 296 8.20 8.48 26.27
C ASN A 296 7.09 7.76 27.06
N GLU A 297 6.62 6.62 26.55
CA GLU A 297 5.60 5.84 27.23
C GLU A 297 6.20 5.16 28.47
N ASP A 298 5.56 5.36 29.62
CA ASP A 298 5.91 4.69 30.86
C ASP A 298 5.27 3.30 30.88
N LEU A 299 6.11 2.27 30.99
CA LEU A 299 5.69 0.86 30.96
C LEU A 299 5.43 0.31 32.38
N GLY A 300 5.95 0.98 33.42
CA GLY A 300 5.91 0.51 34.81
C GLY A 300 7.29 0.21 35.40
N VAL A 301 7.31 -0.67 36.39
CA VAL A 301 8.48 -0.96 37.23
C VAL A 301 8.89 -2.41 37.10
N SER A 302 10.19 -2.66 36.96
CA SER A 302 10.76 -4.01 36.92
C SER A 302 10.68 -4.70 38.29
N ASP A 303 10.29 -5.98 38.29
CA ASP A 303 10.36 -6.83 39.49
C ASP A 303 11.72 -7.52 39.68
N GLY A 304 12.63 -7.35 38.72
CA GLY A 304 13.98 -7.93 38.71
C GLY A 304 14.04 -9.39 38.28
N THR A 305 12.97 -9.95 37.70
CA THR A 305 12.95 -11.34 37.21
C THR A 305 13.25 -11.43 35.71
N PRO A 306 13.88 -12.52 35.21
CA PRO A 306 14.05 -12.75 33.77
C PRO A 306 12.71 -12.98 33.06
N GLY A 307 12.63 -12.60 31.78
CA GLY A 307 11.45 -12.89 30.94
C GLY A 307 10.23 -12.00 31.19
N GLN A 308 10.40 -10.86 31.88
CA GLN A 308 9.33 -9.90 32.13
C GLN A 308 8.70 -9.38 30.83
N ARG A 309 7.42 -9.00 30.90
CA ARG A 309 6.64 -8.48 29.78
C ARG A 309 5.80 -7.29 30.21
N PHE A 310 5.77 -6.25 29.39
CA PHE A 310 5.02 -5.03 29.65
C PHE A 310 4.15 -4.65 28.46
N ALA A 311 2.86 -4.46 28.74
CA ALA A 311 1.86 -4.06 27.76
C ALA A 311 2.04 -2.60 27.33
N LEU A 312 2.05 -2.33 26.03
CA LEU A 312 1.93 -0.97 25.49
C LEU A 312 0.46 -0.51 25.52
N GLN A 313 0.25 0.77 25.81
CA GLN A 313 -1.07 1.40 25.95
C GLN A 313 -1.77 1.57 24.60
N ARG A 314 -1.03 1.91 23.54
CA ARG A 314 -1.58 2.02 22.18
C ARG A 314 -1.22 0.81 21.33
N ARG A 315 -2.25 0.17 20.77
CA ARG A 315 -2.17 -0.99 19.90
C ARG A 315 -3.08 -0.80 18.68
N PRO A 316 -2.77 -1.41 17.54
CA PRO A 316 -1.60 -2.26 17.27
C PRO A 316 -0.30 -1.45 17.13
N VAL A 317 0.86 -2.10 17.25
CA VAL A 317 2.17 -1.48 17.01
C VAL A 317 2.56 -1.69 15.55
N VAL A 318 3.07 -0.63 14.92
CA VAL A 318 3.57 -0.66 13.55
C VAL A 318 5.09 -0.82 13.60
N PRO A 319 5.66 -1.90 13.05
CA PRO A 319 7.11 -2.06 12.93
C PRO A 319 7.76 -0.87 12.21
N TRP A 320 8.94 -0.48 12.66
CA TRP A 320 9.67 0.68 12.12
C TRP A 320 11.15 0.37 11.92
N GLU A 321 11.76 1.00 10.91
CA GLU A 321 13.17 0.80 10.54
C GLU A 321 14.13 1.26 11.63
N GLU A 322 13.77 2.33 12.34
CA GLU A 322 14.49 2.85 13.50
C GLU A 322 13.62 2.68 14.77
N PRO A 323 13.61 1.48 15.39
CA PRO A 323 12.89 1.26 16.63
C PRO A 323 13.46 2.13 17.75
N GLY A 324 12.60 2.56 18.68
CA GLY A 324 13.03 3.35 19.83
C GLY A 324 13.91 2.56 20.78
N VAL A 325 14.68 3.27 21.61
CA VAL A 325 15.41 2.69 22.75
C VAL A 325 14.49 2.59 23.97
N LEU A 326 14.76 1.65 24.85
CA LEU A 326 14.13 1.57 26.16
C LEU A 326 15.04 2.22 27.19
N GLN A 327 14.50 3.16 27.96
CA GLN A 327 15.17 3.78 29.09
C GLN A 327 14.83 3.00 30.36
N VAL A 328 15.85 2.43 31.00
CA VAL A 328 15.75 1.78 32.31
C VAL A 328 16.34 2.75 33.33
N ILE A 329 15.49 3.22 34.24
CA ILE A 329 15.78 4.32 35.17
C ILE A 329 15.78 3.77 36.59
N ASP A 330 16.92 3.83 37.27
CA ASP A 330 17.09 3.39 38.66
C ASP A 330 17.86 4.47 39.46
N ASP A 331 18.31 4.11 40.67
CA ASP A 331 19.06 5.02 41.55
C ASP A 331 20.45 5.39 40.99
N ASP A 332 21.02 4.56 40.10
CA ASP A 332 22.35 4.76 39.49
C ASP A 332 22.27 5.63 38.22
N GLY A 333 21.08 5.82 37.66
CA GLY A 333 20.80 6.76 36.58
C GLY A 333 19.90 6.20 35.49
N VAL A 334 20.13 6.63 34.25
CA VAL A 334 19.37 6.18 33.07
C VAL A 334 20.27 5.34 32.19
N ALA A 335 19.91 4.07 32.01
CA ALA A 335 20.54 3.18 31.04
C ALA A 335 19.66 3.02 29.80
N GLU A 336 20.24 3.19 28.61
CA GLU A 336 19.56 2.91 27.35
C GLU A 336 19.78 1.45 26.94
N TRP A 337 18.69 0.79 26.57
CA TRP A 337 18.64 -0.58 26.11
C TRP A 337 18.22 -0.60 24.65
N ALA A 338 18.86 -1.46 23.85
CA ALA A 338 18.66 -1.53 22.41
C ALA A 338 17.58 -2.55 22.03
N PRO A 339 16.80 -2.28 20.97
CA PRO A 339 15.85 -3.26 20.44
C PRO A 339 16.59 -4.44 19.79
N ALA A 340 16.09 -5.65 20.00
CA ALA A 340 16.58 -6.90 19.41
C ALA A 340 15.44 -7.65 18.71
N GLU A 341 15.76 -8.31 17.59
CA GLU A 341 14.80 -9.17 16.89
C GLU A 341 14.48 -10.43 17.70
N HIS A 342 15.49 -11.02 18.36
CA HIS A 342 15.34 -12.18 19.23
C HIS A 342 16.46 -12.24 20.26
N PHE A 343 16.27 -13.01 21.33
CA PHE A 343 17.28 -13.17 22.40
C PHE A 343 18.25 -14.34 22.18
N ALA A 344 18.12 -15.14 21.11
CA ALA A 344 18.85 -16.42 20.98
C ALA A 344 20.39 -16.30 21.06
N GLU A 345 20.93 -15.19 20.59
CA GLU A 345 22.37 -14.89 20.57
C GLU A 345 22.78 -13.90 21.66
N ALA A 346 21.83 -13.42 22.46
CA ALA A 346 22.09 -12.35 23.43
C ALA A 346 22.93 -12.83 24.61
N ASP A 347 23.94 -12.03 24.97
CA ASP A 347 24.77 -12.29 26.15
C ASP A 347 24.03 -11.90 27.45
N PRO A 348 24.36 -12.53 28.61
CA PRO A 348 23.67 -12.24 29.88
C PRO A 348 23.71 -10.79 30.35
N ASP A 349 24.74 -10.03 29.94
CA ASP A 349 24.92 -8.62 30.30
C ASP A 349 24.44 -7.66 29.19
N GLU A 350 23.95 -8.20 28.07
CA GLU A 350 23.53 -7.41 26.93
C GLU A 350 22.20 -6.69 27.21
N LYS A 351 22.24 -5.36 27.17
CA LYS A 351 21.07 -4.50 27.43
C LYS A 351 20.15 -4.44 26.22
N CYS A 352 19.36 -5.49 26.05
CA CYS A 352 18.44 -5.61 24.92
C CYS A 352 17.00 -5.93 25.33
N PHE A 353 16.05 -5.57 24.48
CA PHE A 353 14.64 -5.85 24.66
C PHE A 353 13.99 -6.15 23.30
N HIS A 354 12.86 -6.84 23.30
CA HIS A 354 12.11 -7.14 22.08
C HIS A 354 10.73 -6.48 22.13
N ILE A 355 10.23 -5.99 20.99
CA ILE A 355 8.85 -5.51 20.86
C ILE A 355 8.07 -6.53 20.03
N ASP A 356 7.17 -7.25 20.69
CA ASP A 356 6.15 -8.02 19.98
C ASP A 356 5.11 -7.02 19.46
N ALA A 357 5.25 -6.66 18.18
CA ALA A 357 4.41 -5.65 17.56
C ALA A 357 2.94 -6.10 17.36
N PHE A 358 2.71 -7.42 17.29
CA PHE A 358 1.37 -7.97 17.17
C PHE A 358 0.65 -7.93 18.52
N ALA A 359 1.27 -8.44 19.58
CA ALA A 359 0.73 -8.38 20.93
C ALA A 359 0.68 -6.94 21.45
N GLY A 360 1.62 -6.09 21.01
CA GLY A 360 1.84 -4.76 21.55
C GLY A 360 2.48 -4.83 22.93
N GLU A 361 3.56 -5.61 23.06
CA GLU A 361 4.26 -5.85 24.33
C GLU A 361 5.77 -5.67 24.18
N VAL A 362 6.39 -5.09 25.20
CA VAL A 362 7.85 -5.10 25.40
C VAL A 362 8.22 -6.33 26.21
N GLN A 363 9.16 -7.13 25.70
CA GLN A 363 9.61 -8.37 26.31
C GLN A 363 11.09 -8.29 26.65
N PHE A 364 11.48 -8.97 27.74
CA PHE A 364 12.87 -9.11 28.18
C PHE A 364 13.36 -10.54 28.04
N GLY A 365 14.68 -10.66 28.00
CA GLY A 365 15.42 -11.91 27.95
C GLY A 365 15.00 -12.94 29.01
N PRO A 366 14.65 -14.18 28.63
CA PRO A 366 14.35 -15.23 29.60
C PRO A 366 15.63 -15.87 30.18
N ALA A 367 15.47 -16.56 31.31
CA ALA A 367 16.47 -17.49 31.81
C ALA A 367 16.00 -18.93 31.56
N VAL A 368 16.78 -19.70 30.80
CA VAL A 368 16.44 -21.05 30.37
C VAL A 368 17.39 -22.06 31.01
N ARG A 369 16.84 -23.14 31.55
CA ARG A 369 17.64 -24.24 32.09
C ARG A 369 18.13 -25.14 30.95
N GLN A 370 19.43 -25.37 30.89
CA GLN A 370 20.07 -26.23 29.90
C GLN A 370 20.04 -27.71 30.32
N GLY A 371 20.37 -28.59 29.37
CA GLY A 371 20.35 -30.05 29.58
C GLY A 371 21.34 -30.54 30.64
N ASP A 372 22.38 -29.77 30.94
CA ASP A 372 23.33 -30.03 32.03
C ASP A 372 22.85 -29.49 33.39
N GLY A 373 21.66 -28.90 33.44
CA GLY A 373 21.05 -28.32 34.64
C GLY A 373 21.46 -26.87 34.93
N THR A 374 22.41 -26.30 34.18
CA THR A 374 22.82 -24.90 34.33
C THR A 374 21.71 -23.96 33.87
N LEU A 375 21.68 -22.75 34.41
CA LEU A 375 20.73 -21.70 34.01
C LEU A 375 21.47 -20.71 33.12
N ARG A 376 21.05 -20.59 31.85
CA ARG A 376 21.57 -19.57 30.94
C ARG A 376 20.55 -18.44 30.81
N GLN A 377 21.02 -17.22 30.99
CA GLN A 377 20.26 -16.00 30.75
C GLN A 377 20.54 -15.50 29.34
N TYR A 378 19.53 -14.94 28.68
CA TYR A 378 19.61 -14.43 27.31
C TYR A 378 19.26 -12.95 27.28
N GLY A 379 20.25 -12.07 27.45
CA GLY A 379 20.05 -10.63 27.67
C GLY A 379 19.99 -10.25 29.16
N ALA A 380 20.31 -9.01 29.47
CA ALA A 380 20.27 -8.46 30.82
C ALA A 380 18.84 -8.40 31.38
N VAL A 381 18.72 -8.45 32.70
CA VAL A 381 17.45 -8.24 33.41
C VAL A 381 17.41 -6.83 33.99
N PRO A 382 16.35 -6.03 33.74
CA PRO A 382 16.27 -4.70 34.33
C PRO A 382 16.27 -4.79 35.85
N PRO A 383 17.05 -3.96 36.58
CA PRO A 383 17.14 -4.01 38.03
C PRO A 383 15.76 -3.92 38.69
N LYS A 384 15.58 -4.63 39.81
CA LYS A 384 14.34 -4.55 40.59
C LYS A 384 14.11 -3.11 41.05
N GLY A 385 12.91 -2.59 40.82
CA GLY A 385 12.56 -1.21 41.16
C GLY A 385 12.89 -0.20 40.06
N ALA A 386 13.58 -0.60 39.00
CA ALA A 386 13.85 0.29 37.87
C ALA A 386 12.56 0.64 37.12
N HIS A 387 12.36 1.92 36.83
CA HIS A 387 11.29 2.42 35.98
C HIS A 387 11.64 2.23 34.51
N LEU A 388 10.69 1.75 33.73
CA LEU A 388 10.86 1.40 32.33
C LEU A 388 10.09 2.39 31.46
N ARG A 389 10.80 3.05 30.53
CA ARG A 389 10.19 4.01 29.62
C ARG A 389 10.62 3.75 28.18
N LEU A 390 9.66 3.51 27.29
CA LEU A 390 9.94 3.36 25.87
C LEU A 390 10.02 4.75 25.21
N SER A 391 11.17 5.07 24.64
CA SER A 391 11.44 6.41 24.08
C SER A 391 10.49 6.77 22.92
N VAL A 392 10.24 5.82 22.02
CA VAL A 392 9.35 6.02 20.88
C VAL A 392 8.87 4.69 20.30
N TYR A 393 7.60 4.65 19.89
CA TYR A 393 7.08 3.62 19.01
C TYR A 393 5.95 4.19 18.15
N ARG A 394 5.44 3.39 17.23
CA ARG A 394 4.37 3.79 16.30
C ARG A 394 3.15 2.90 16.45
N THR A 395 1.98 3.51 16.35
CA THR A 395 0.69 2.81 16.43
C THR A 395 -0.21 3.20 15.27
N GLY A 396 -1.09 2.29 14.84
CA GLY A 396 -1.99 2.50 13.71
C GLY A 396 -1.82 1.41 12.66
N GLY A 397 -1.49 1.79 11.44
CA GLY A 397 -1.44 0.85 10.32
C GLY A 397 -2.81 0.28 9.95
N GLY A 398 -2.83 -0.86 9.28
CA GLY A 398 -4.08 -1.50 8.89
C GLY A 398 -4.64 -0.99 7.56
N VAL A 399 -5.65 -1.71 7.07
CA VAL A 399 -6.33 -1.43 5.79
C VAL A 399 -7.01 -0.05 5.73
N ARG A 400 -7.37 0.52 6.90
CA ARG A 400 -7.97 1.87 7.00
C ARG A 400 -7.04 2.98 6.54
N GLY A 401 -5.73 2.74 6.54
CA GLY A 401 -4.74 3.68 6.02
C GLY A 401 -4.76 3.78 4.49
N ASN A 402 -5.37 2.84 3.78
CA ASN A 402 -5.48 2.93 2.33
C ASN A 402 -6.53 3.98 1.98
N ILE A 403 -6.11 5.07 1.34
CA ILE A 403 -6.99 6.17 0.95
C ILE A 403 -6.70 6.64 -0.47
N ALA A 404 -7.74 7.06 -1.17
CA ALA A 404 -7.64 7.61 -2.51
C ALA A 404 -6.98 8.99 -2.54
N THR A 405 -6.59 9.44 -3.74
CA THR A 405 -6.12 10.80 -3.99
C THR A 405 -7.10 11.87 -3.47
N GLY A 406 -6.56 12.91 -2.85
CA GLY A 406 -7.29 14.08 -2.38
C GLY A 406 -8.17 13.83 -1.16
N GLN A 407 -7.93 12.79 -0.37
CA GLN A 407 -8.68 12.49 0.86
C GLN A 407 -8.01 13.05 2.14
N VAL A 408 -6.68 13.15 2.19
CA VAL A 408 -5.97 13.86 3.25
C VAL A 408 -6.13 15.35 3.01
N ARG A 409 -6.76 16.07 3.92
CA ARG A 409 -7.02 17.52 3.78
C ARG A 409 -6.86 18.32 5.06
N VAL A 410 -6.72 17.64 6.20
CA VAL A 410 -6.68 18.27 7.52
C VAL A 410 -5.24 18.27 8.01
N LEU A 411 -4.73 19.45 8.35
CA LEU A 411 -3.47 19.59 9.06
C LEU A 411 -3.75 19.50 10.57
N LYS A 412 -3.23 18.47 11.24
CA LYS A 412 -3.43 18.25 12.70
C LYS A 412 -2.34 18.94 13.51
N THR A 413 -1.09 18.76 13.11
CA THR A 413 0.05 19.49 13.68
C THR A 413 0.22 20.80 12.91
N SER A 414 0.06 21.94 13.59
CA SER A 414 0.19 23.24 12.94
C SER A 414 1.62 23.48 12.42
N VAL A 415 1.73 23.88 11.16
CA VAL A 415 3.00 24.30 10.54
C VAL A 415 2.84 25.77 10.10
N PRO A 416 3.75 26.68 10.51
CA PRO A 416 3.67 28.08 10.11
C PRO A 416 3.57 28.26 8.59
N TYR A 417 2.78 29.24 8.15
CA TYR A 417 2.57 29.62 6.75
C TYR A 417 1.96 28.56 5.83
N VAL A 418 1.64 27.36 6.32
CA VAL A 418 0.91 26.35 5.54
C VAL A 418 -0.59 26.65 5.60
N ALA A 419 -1.20 26.85 4.43
CA ALA A 419 -2.63 27.13 4.30
C ALA A 419 -3.49 25.88 4.14
N ARG A 420 -2.99 24.88 3.41
CA ARG A 420 -3.72 23.63 3.15
C ARG A 420 -2.78 22.47 2.90
N VAL A 421 -3.27 21.26 3.10
CA VAL A 421 -2.58 20.02 2.74
C VAL A 421 -3.44 19.18 1.81
N GLU A 422 -2.82 18.45 0.90
CA GLU A 422 -3.51 17.44 0.10
C GLU A 422 -2.60 16.29 -0.31
N ASN A 423 -3.13 15.07 -0.44
CA ASN A 423 -2.41 13.98 -1.09
C ASN A 423 -2.72 13.95 -2.59
N ARG A 424 -1.72 14.19 -3.44
CA ARG A 424 -1.86 14.14 -4.91
C ARG A 424 -1.83 12.73 -5.48
N THR A 425 -1.30 11.79 -4.71
CA THR A 425 -1.31 10.35 -4.98
C THR A 425 -2.07 9.63 -3.87
N PRO A 426 -2.61 8.43 -4.10
CA PRO A 426 -3.18 7.61 -3.04
C PRO A 426 -2.14 7.31 -1.94
N ALA A 427 -2.63 6.95 -0.75
CA ALA A 427 -1.83 6.21 0.22
C ALA A 427 -2.24 4.74 0.14
N VAL A 428 -1.26 3.86 -0.02
CA VAL A 428 -1.46 2.44 -0.30
C VAL A 428 -0.58 1.58 0.60
N GLY A 429 -0.90 0.30 0.71
CA GLY A 429 -0.08 -0.66 1.43
C GLY A 429 -0.44 -0.92 2.90
N GLY A 430 -1.55 -0.37 3.38
CA GLY A 430 -2.12 -0.73 4.67
C GLY A 430 -2.66 -2.16 4.62
N ALA A 431 -2.19 -3.03 5.49
CA ALA A 431 -2.61 -4.44 5.56
C ALA A 431 -3.13 -4.80 6.95
N ARG A 432 -4.10 -5.70 7.03
CA ARG A 432 -4.59 -6.23 8.30
C ARG A 432 -3.47 -7.00 9.01
N ALA A 433 -3.58 -7.13 10.32
CA ALA A 433 -2.77 -8.09 11.06
C ALA A 433 -3.09 -9.50 10.57
N GLU A 434 -2.08 -10.37 10.56
CA GLU A 434 -2.23 -11.77 10.16
C GLU A 434 -3.14 -12.50 11.15
N ASP A 435 -4.01 -13.36 10.64
CA ASP A 435 -4.82 -14.25 11.47
C ASP A 435 -4.15 -15.62 11.64
N ILE A 436 -4.72 -16.43 12.54
CA ILE A 436 -4.17 -17.75 12.86
C ILE A 436 -4.19 -18.67 11.64
N GLU A 437 -5.20 -18.57 10.77
CA GLU A 437 -5.31 -19.47 9.60
C GLU A 437 -4.25 -19.13 8.55
N ASP A 438 -3.99 -17.84 8.32
CA ASP A 438 -2.87 -17.38 7.50
C ASP A 438 -1.52 -17.88 8.08
N ALA A 439 -1.34 -17.78 9.39
CA ALA A 439 -0.13 -18.26 10.05
C ALA A 439 0.04 -19.79 9.99
N LYS A 440 -1.05 -20.56 10.03
CA LYS A 440 -1.03 -22.01 9.83
C LYS A 440 -0.59 -22.39 8.41
N LEU A 441 -0.95 -21.59 7.41
CA LEU A 441 -0.47 -21.78 6.04
C LEU A 441 1.01 -21.42 5.90
N ARG A 442 1.43 -20.32 6.52
CA ARG A 442 2.82 -19.82 6.47
C ARG A 442 3.80 -20.68 7.25
N GLY A 443 3.44 -21.16 8.44
CA GLY A 443 4.34 -21.85 9.36
C GLY A 443 5.14 -23.01 8.73
N PRO A 444 4.49 -23.96 8.04
CA PRO A 444 5.18 -25.02 7.31
C PRO A 444 6.13 -24.52 6.21
N LEU A 445 5.77 -23.43 5.54
CA LEU A 445 6.57 -22.84 4.46
C LEU A 445 7.87 -22.23 4.99
N VAL A 446 7.86 -21.68 6.20
CA VAL A 446 9.07 -21.20 6.90
C VAL A 446 10.03 -22.36 7.15
N LEU A 447 9.52 -23.49 7.67
CA LEU A 447 10.34 -24.69 7.92
C LEU A 447 10.91 -25.31 6.64
N ARG A 448 10.10 -25.33 5.57
CA ARG A 448 10.49 -25.91 4.28
C ARG A 448 11.54 -25.07 3.56
N SER A 449 11.32 -23.76 3.49
CA SER A 449 12.20 -22.84 2.74
C SER A 449 13.51 -22.54 3.47
N ARG A 450 13.54 -22.61 4.82
CA ARG A 450 14.68 -22.20 5.66
C ARG A 450 15.25 -20.83 5.25
N GLY A 451 14.37 -19.91 4.83
CA GLY A 451 14.76 -18.57 4.38
C GLY A 451 15.43 -18.53 3.00
N ARG A 452 15.34 -19.57 2.18
CA ARG A 452 15.84 -19.61 0.80
C ARG A 452 14.70 -19.63 -0.22
N ALA A 453 14.86 -18.87 -1.31
CA ALA A 453 13.90 -18.79 -2.40
C ALA A 453 14.25 -19.83 -3.48
N VAL A 454 13.63 -21.01 -3.41
CA VAL A 454 13.89 -22.14 -4.33
C VAL A 454 12.68 -22.41 -5.22
N THR A 455 11.50 -22.57 -4.63
CA THR A 455 10.24 -22.84 -5.33
C THR A 455 9.41 -21.57 -5.53
N ALA A 456 8.42 -21.60 -6.43
CA ALA A 456 7.52 -20.47 -6.65
C ALA A 456 6.80 -20.01 -5.38
N GLU A 457 6.39 -20.98 -4.54
CA GLU A 457 5.78 -20.73 -3.24
C GLU A 457 6.75 -20.03 -2.27
N ASP A 458 8.04 -20.37 -2.29
CA ASP A 458 9.04 -19.72 -1.43
C ASP A 458 9.22 -18.24 -1.81
N TYR A 459 9.28 -17.93 -3.12
CA TYR A 459 9.32 -16.54 -3.60
C TYR A 459 8.09 -15.75 -3.17
N VAL A 460 6.89 -16.35 -3.26
CA VAL A 460 5.64 -15.72 -2.84
C VAL A 460 5.67 -15.39 -1.34
N GLU A 461 6.04 -16.35 -0.49
CA GLU A 461 6.04 -16.16 0.96
C GLU A 461 7.13 -15.20 1.45
N LEU A 462 8.33 -15.29 0.89
CA LEU A 462 9.43 -14.35 1.20
C LEU A 462 9.08 -12.93 0.75
N THR A 463 8.38 -12.76 -0.37
CA THR A 463 7.88 -11.45 -0.80
C THR A 463 6.85 -10.90 0.18
N LYS A 464 5.87 -11.70 0.58
CA LYS A 464 4.87 -11.31 1.60
C LYS A 464 5.51 -11.01 2.96
N GLN A 465 6.63 -11.66 3.28
CA GLN A 465 7.37 -11.42 4.51
C GLN A 465 8.02 -10.04 4.53
N VAL A 466 8.72 -9.68 3.46
CA VAL A 466 9.45 -8.41 3.40
C VAL A 466 8.54 -7.22 3.06
N ALA A 467 7.44 -7.48 2.35
CA ALA A 467 6.50 -6.45 1.93
C ALA A 467 5.04 -6.85 2.26
N PRO A 468 4.63 -6.77 3.54
CA PRO A 468 3.27 -7.10 3.93
C PRO A 468 2.22 -6.12 3.34
N GLU A 469 2.67 -4.98 2.82
CA GLU A 469 1.82 -4.06 2.04
C GLU A 469 1.35 -4.61 0.68
N ILE A 470 1.93 -5.73 0.22
CA ILE A 470 1.57 -6.39 -1.03
C ILE A 470 0.42 -7.36 -0.77
N ALA A 471 -0.71 -7.14 -1.43
CA ALA A 471 -1.92 -7.93 -1.27
C ALA A 471 -1.85 -9.26 -2.03
N ARG A 472 -1.31 -9.25 -3.26
CA ARG A 472 -1.16 -10.46 -4.07
C ARG A 472 0.24 -10.55 -4.65
N VAL A 473 0.81 -11.75 -4.60
CA VAL A 473 2.09 -12.10 -5.20
C VAL A 473 1.88 -13.32 -6.09
N HIS A 474 2.35 -13.25 -7.33
CA HIS A 474 2.39 -14.39 -8.25
C HIS A 474 3.83 -14.62 -8.67
N CYS A 475 4.30 -15.87 -8.62
CA CYS A 475 5.64 -16.22 -9.06
C CYS A 475 5.57 -17.15 -10.28
N LEU A 476 6.34 -16.84 -11.31
CA LEU A 476 6.38 -17.54 -12.60
C LEU A 476 7.83 -17.84 -13.01
N GLY A 477 8.03 -18.88 -13.82
CA GLY A 477 9.29 -19.11 -14.55
C GLY A 477 10.43 -19.80 -13.78
N VAL A 478 10.15 -20.37 -12.60
CA VAL A 478 11.18 -20.98 -11.73
C VAL A 478 12.02 -22.05 -12.42
N ASP A 479 11.45 -22.78 -13.39
CA ASP A 479 12.13 -23.90 -14.08
C ASP A 479 13.09 -23.46 -15.21
N GLY A 480 13.08 -22.18 -15.62
CA GLY A 480 13.80 -21.67 -16.80
C GLY A 480 15.03 -20.80 -16.50
N GLY A 481 15.48 -20.72 -15.24
CA GLY A 481 16.58 -19.85 -14.82
C GLY A 481 16.24 -18.35 -14.73
N GLY A 482 14.98 -17.99 -14.99
CA GLY A 482 14.45 -16.63 -14.87
C GLY A 482 13.15 -16.63 -14.06
N VAL A 483 13.20 -16.09 -12.85
CA VAL A 483 12.06 -15.95 -11.95
C VAL A 483 11.43 -14.58 -12.13
N ARG A 484 10.11 -14.57 -12.31
CA ARG A 484 9.31 -13.35 -12.39
C ARG A 484 8.30 -13.33 -11.25
N VAL A 485 8.38 -12.28 -10.43
CA VAL A 485 7.48 -12.05 -9.31
C VAL A 485 6.59 -10.87 -9.63
N LEU A 486 5.29 -11.13 -9.80
CA LEU A 486 4.28 -10.11 -10.01
C LEU A 486 3.69 -9.69 -8.67
N VAL A 487 3.68 -8.39 -8.39
CA VAL A 487 3.19 -7.84 -7.11
C VAL A 487 2.03 -6.87 -7.30
N VAL A 488 0.99 -7.02 -6.48
CA VAL A 488 -0.19 -6.15 -6.44
C VAL A 488 -0.33 -5.56 -5.04
N PRO A 489 -0.27 -4.23 -4.87
CA PRO A 489 -0.36 -3.60 -3.55
C PRO A 489 -1.78 -3.67 -2.98
N PHE A 490 -1.93 -3.53 -1.66
CA PHE A 490 -3.21 -3.18 -1.06
C PHE A 490 -3.61 -1.75 -1.48
N VAL A 491 -4.81 -1.59 -2.03
CA VAL A 491 -5.32 -0.30 -2.53
C VAL A 491 -6.65 0.07 -1.89
N ALA A 492 -6.94 1.37 -1.86
CA ALA A 492 -8.23 1.88 -1.46
C ALA A 492 -9.26 1.68 -2.57
N THR A 493 -10.51 1.52 -2.18
CA THR A 493 -11.67 1.64 -3.07
C THR A 493 -12.47 2.88 -2.71
N ASP A 494 -13.14 3.48 -3.69
CA ASP A 494 -14.12 4.53 -3.41
C ASP A 494 -15.45 3.96 -2.86
N GLU A 495 -16.45 4.81 -2.63
CA GLU A 495 -17.76 4.41 -2.08
C GLU A 495 -18.49 3.34 -2.91
N VAL A 496 -18.20 3.22 -4.21
CA VAL A 496 -18.80 2.23 -5.10
C VAL A 496 -17.86 1.06 -5.38
N GLY A 497 -16.70 0.98 -4.73
CA GLY A 497 -15.74 -0.10 -4.92
C GLY A 497 -14.77 0.12 -6.08
N ARG A 498 -14.72 1.31 -6.70
CA ARG A 498 -13.84 1.60 -7.84
C ARG A 498 -12.41 1.74 -7.37
N ILE A 499 -11.51 1.12 -8.13
CA ILE A 499 -10.06 1.25 -8.01
C ILE A 499 -9.55 2.03 -9.22
N ARG A 500 -8.65 3.01 -9.02
CA ARG A 500 -7.98 3.68 -10.14
C ARG A 500 -6.76 2.87 -10.55
N ARG A 501 -6.43 2.89 -11.85
CA ARG A 501 -5.27 2.15 -12.37
C ARG A 501 -3.96 2.57 -11.70
N ASP A 502 -3.79 3.86 -11.44
CA ASP A 502 -2.57 4.39 -10.82
C ASP A 502 -2.38 3.87 -9.39
N ASP A 503 -3.48 3.62 -8.67
CA ASP A 503 -3.44 3.09 -7.31
C ASP A 503 -2.86 1.65 -7.29
N LEU A 504 -3.02 0.89 -8.39
CA LEU A 504 -2.53 -0.49 -8.54
C LEU A 504 -1.03 -0.58 -8.85
N ALA A 505 -0.33 0.55 -9.01
CA ALA A 505 1.12 0.57 -9.17
C ALA A 505 1.81 0.43 -7.81
N PRO A 506 2.65 -0.61 -7.60
CA PRO A 506 3.46 -0.73 -6.40
C PRO A 506 4.40 0.47 -6.24
N LEU A 507 4.67 0.85 -4.99
CA LEU A 507 5.65 1.90 -4.71
C LEU A 507 7.06 1.42 -5.14
N PRO A 508 7.88 2.26 -5.79
CA PRO A 508 9.23 1.89 -6.21
C PRO A 508 10.11 1.36 -5.06
N GLU A 509 9.96 1.93 -3.87
CA GLU A 509 10.67 1.48 -2.66
C GLU A 509 10.30 0.06 -2.24
N SER A 510 9.02 -0.31 -2.36
CA SER A 510 8.56 -1.68 -2.11
C SER A 510 9.23 -2.64 -3.09
N LEU A 511 9.30 -2.28 -4.38
CA LEU A 511 9.97 -3.10 -5.40
C LEU A 511 11.47 -3.27 -5.09
N SER A 512 12.18 -2.18 -4.76
CA SER A 512 13.60 -2.23 -4.41
C SER A 512 13.87 -3.05 -3.16
N ARG A 513 13.02 -2.92 -2.12
CA ARG A 513 13.13 -3.69 -0.89
C ARG A 513 12.90 -5.18 -1.11
N ILE A 514 11.87 -5.54 -1.88
CA ILE A 514 11.60 -6.94 -2.27
C ILE A 514 12.78 -7.49 -3.08
N ALA A 515 13.31 -6.70 -4.02
CA ALA A 515 14.45 -7.10 -4.84
C ALA A 515 15.69 -7.41 -4.00
N GLY A 516 16.10 -6.51 -3.11
CA GLY A 516 17.26 -6.73 -2.24
C GLY A 516 17.08 -7.96 -1.34
N TYR A 517 15.91 -8.10 -0.73
CA TYR A 517 15.63 -9.21 0.18
C TYR A 517 15.64 -10.58 -0.50
N LEU A 518 15.07 -10.67 -1.72
CA LEU A 518 15.07 -11.90 -2.50
C LEU A 518 16.43 -12.19 -3.14
N ASP A 519 17.22 -11.17 -3.49
CA ASP A 519 18.55 -11.33 -4.08
C ASP A 519 19.51 -12.06 -3.13
N GLU A 520 19.45 -11.75 -1.83
CA GLU A 520 20.21 -12.44 -0.78
C GLU A 520 19.79 -13.91 -0.56
N ARG A 521 18.62 -14.31 -1.06
CA ARG A 521 17.95 -15.58 -0.72
C ARG A 521 17.72 -16.49 -1.92
N ARG A 522 17.84 -15.99 -3.16
CA ARG A 522 17.68 -16.79 -4.39
C ARG A 522 18.88 -17.70 -4.66
N LEU A 523 18.67 -18.70 -5.51
CA LEU A 523 19.76 -19.51 -6.04
C LEU A 523 20.69 -18.68 -6.94
N VAL A 524 22.00 -18.88 -6.78
CA VAL A 524 23.03 -18.26 -7.63
C VAL A 524 22.74 -18.55 -9.11
N GLY A 525 22.87 -17.53 -9.95
CA GLY A 525 22.59 -17.63 -11.40
C GLY A 525 21.13 -17.41 -11.81
N THR A 526 20.18 -17.38 -10.86
CA THR A 526 18.77 -17.09 -11.17
C THR A 526 18.57 -15.62 -11.51
N ARG A 527 18.01 -15.30 -12.68
CA ARG A 527 17.62 -13.92 -13.00
C ARG A 527 16.29 -13.61 -12.34
N LEU A 528 16.22 -12.56 -11.54
CA LEU A 528 15.01 -12.14 -10.84
C LEU A 528 14.46 -10.85 -11.46
N VAL A 529 13.18 -10.87 -11.81
CA VAL A 529 12.43 -9.67 -12.24
C VAL A 529 11.23 -9.52 -11.32
N ILE A 530 11.07 -8.33 -10.75
CA ILE A 530 9.92 -7.99 -9.91
C ILE A 530 9.21 -6.81 -10.56
N GLU A 531 7.94 -7.00 -10.92
CA GLU A 531 7.16 -6.02 -11.67
C GLU A 531 5.67 -6.08 -11.27
N PRO A 532 4.88 -5.02 -11.49
CA PRO A 532 3.43 -5.15 -11.44
C PRO A 532 2.92 -6.03 -12.61
N PRO A 533 1.78 -6.73 -12.46
CA PRO A 533 1.14 -7.38 -13.59
C PRO A 533 0.62 -6.33 -14.60
N GLU A 534 0.41 -6.77 -15.83
CA GLU A 534 -0.33 -5.98 -16.81
C GLU A 534 -1.80 -5.90 -16.38
N TYR A 535 -2.42 -4.72 -16.52
CA TYR A 535 -3.81 -4.53 -16.13
C TYR A 535 -4.66 -4.24 -17.36
N GLN A 536 -5.58 -5.16 -17.66
CA GLN A 536 -6.59 -4.99 -18.69
C GLN A 536 -7.83 -4.33 -18.06
N GLY A 537 -8.14 -3.10 -18.48
CA GLY A 537 -9.39 -2.44 -18.11
C GLY A 537 -10.58 -3.13 -18.76
N VAL A 538 -11.69 -3.25 -18.04
CA VAL A 538 -12.95 -3.75 -18.60
C VAL A 538 -14.07 -2.77 -18.29
N THR A 539 -14.74 -2.29 -19.33
CA THR A 539 -16.02 -1.57 -19.21
C THR A 539 -17.15 -2.56 -19.44
N ALA A 540 -18.10 -2.59 -18.52
CA ALA A 540 -19.34 -3.34 -18.68
C ALA A 540 -20.46 -2.33 -18.94
N VAL A 541 -21.18 -2.51 -20.04
CA VAL A 541 -22.38 -1.73 -20.38
C VAL A 541 -23.57 -2.63 -20.09
N ILE A 542 -24.37 -2.22 -19.11
CA ILE A 542 -25.44 -3.03 -18.52
C ILE A 542 -26.76 -2.26 -18.60
N SER A 543 -27.77 -2.91 -19.16
CA SER A 543 -29.16 -2.43 -19.13
C SER A 543 -30.02 -3.46 -18.41
N VAL A 544 -30.65 -3.06 -17.31
CA VAL A 544 -31.52 -3.91 -16.47
C VAL A 544 -32.82 -3.19 -16.13
N ARG A 545 -33.85 -3.95 -15.72
CA ARG A 545 -35.09 -3.42 -15.13
C ARG A 545 -35.08 -3.62 -13.62
N ALA A 546 -35.51 -2.58 -12.88
CA ALA A 546 -35.70 -2.68 -11.44
C ALA A 546 -37.05 -3.33 -11.12
N ARG A 547 -37.10 -4.19 -10.09
CA ARG A 547 -38.36 -4.71 -9.55
C ARG A 547 -39.17 -3.57 -8.93
N ALA A 548 -40.50 -3.63 -8.99
CA ALA A 548 -41.42 -2.56 -8.59
C ALA A 548 -41.20 -1.96 -7.18
N ARG A 549 -40.67 -2.74 -6.23
CA ARG A 549 -40.43 -2.31 -4.84
C ARG A 549 -39.11 -1.55 -4.62
N TYR A 550 -38.23 -1.47 -5.62
CA TYR A 550 -36.92 -0.84 -5.52
C TYR A 550 -36.85 0.42 -6.38
N ARG A 551 -36.13 1.44 -5.89
CA ARG A 551 -35.89 2.66 -6.67
C ARG A 551 -34.79 2.39 -7.70
N PRO A 552 -34.95 2.80 -8.98
CA PRO A 552 -33.95 2.57 -10.02
C PRO A 552 -32.54 3.06 -9.67
N GLU A 553 -32.41 4.20 -8.98
CA GLU A 553 -31.10 4.73 -8.57
C GLU A 553 -30.41 3.89 -7.48
N GLU A 554 -31.18 3.28 -6.56
CA GLU A 554 -30.63 2.37 -5.55
C GLU A 554 -30.14 1.08 -6.21
N VAL A 555 -30.94 0.50 -7.11
CA VAL A 555 -30.54 -0.68 -7.90
C VAL A 555 -29.31 -0.35 -8.77
N ARG A 556 -29.26 0.85 -9.35
CA ARG A 556 -28.10 1.29 -10.14
C ARG A 556 -26.82 1.31 -9.30
N LYS A 557 -26.89 1.85 -8.08
CA LYS A 557 -25.76 1.87 -7.14
C LYS A 557 -25.35 0.44 -6.75
N GLU A 558 -26.30 -0.42 -6.40
CA GLU A 558 -26.05 -1.82 -6.07
C GLU A 558 -25.39 -2.59 -7.22
N VAL A 559 -25.89 -2.40 -8.45
CA VAL A 559 -25.31 -3.00 -9.66
C VAL A 559 -23.88 -2.50 -9.87
N LEU A 560 -23.64 -1.19 -9.81
CA LEU A 560 -22.29 -0.65 -9.94
C LEU A 560 -21.35 -1.25 -8.89
N THR A 561 -21.73 -1.27 -7.62
CA THR A 561 -20.93 -1.85 -6.54
C THR A 561 -20.64 -3.34 -6.77
N ALA A 562 -21.62 -4.12 -7.23
CA ALA A 562 -21.44 -5.54 -7.50
C ALA A 562 -20.45 -5.80 -8.65
N ILE A 563 -20.50 -4.98 -9.72
CA ILE A 563 -19.59 -5.12 -10.86
C ILE A 563 -18.19 -4.64 -10.53
N TYR A 564 -18.07 -3.52 -9.82
CA TYR A 564 -16.79 -3.06 -9.31
C TYR A 564 -16.12 -4.11 -8.43
N ARG A 565 -16.89 -4.79 -7.57
CA ARG A 565 -16.41 -5.90 -6.75
C ARG A 565 -16.07 -7.14 -7.58
N LEU A 566 -16.83 -7.47 -8.62
CA LEU A 566 -16.55 -8.65 -9.47
C LEU A 566 -15.18 -8.55 -10.15
N PHE A 567 -14.85 -7.38 -10.69
CA PHE A 567 -13.57 -7.13 -11.36
C PHE A 567 -12.53 -6.46 -10.45
N ASP A 568 -12.72 -6.56 -9.13
CA ASP A 568 -11.70 -6.17 -8.15
C ASP A 568 -10.51 -7.16 -8.24
N PRO A 569 -9.29 -6.69 -8.55
CA PRO A 569 -8.12 -7.55 -8.65
C PRO A 569 -7.70 -8.17 -7.30
N LEU A 570 -8.15 -7.65 -6.17
CA LEU A 570 -7.81 -8.11 -4.82
C LEU A 570 -8.88 -9.02 -4.21
N HIS A 571 -10.14 -8.64 -4.33
CA HIS A 571 -11.26 -9.32 -3.64
C HIS A 571 -12.37 -9.83 -4.57
N GLY A 572 -12.21 -9.62 -5.87
CA GLY A 572 -13.17 -10.02 -6.88
C GLY A 572 -12.97 -11.44 -7.38
N GLY A 573 -13.37 -11.66 -8.63
CA GLY A 573 -13.33 -12.97 -9.26
C GLY A 573 -14.39 -13.95 -8.77
N PRO A 574 -14.44 -15.15 -9.36
CA PRO A 574 -15.45 -16.16 -9.05
C PRO A 574 -15.34 -16.73 -7.64
N GLU A 575 -14.12 -16.75 -7.07
CA GLU A 575 -13.83 -17.29 -5.74
C GLU A 575 -13.79 -16.20 -4.65
N GLY A 576 -13.87 -14.91 -5.02
CA GLY A 576 -13.80 -13.80 -4.07
C GLY A 576 -12.40 -13.53 -3.49
N THR A 577 -11.36 -14.10 -4.08
CA THR A 577 -9.94 -13.98 -3.68
C THR A 577 -9.12 -13.13 -4.66
N GLY A 578 -9.81 -12.33 -5.49
CA GLY A 578 -9.24 -11.55 -6.57
C GLY A 578 -9.32 -12.28 -7.91
N TRP A 579 -9.40 -11.52 -9.01
CA TRP A 579 -9.49 -12.13 -10.33
C TRP A 579 -8.29 -13.04 -10.63
N PRO A 580 -8.48 -14.27 -11.15
CA PRO A 580 -7.37 -15.18 -11.43
C PRO A 580 -6.47 -14.65 -12.56
N LEU A 581 -5.15 -14.78 -12.38
CA LEU A 581 -4.15 -14.30 -13.34
C LEU A 581 -4.34 -14.97 -14.71
N GLY A 582 -4.38 -14.16 -15.77
CA GLY A 582 -4.55 -14.62 -17.15
C GLY A 582 -5.90 -15.26 -17.51
N ARG A 583 -6.86 -15.31 -16.57
CA ARG A 583 -8.19 -15.88 -16.84
C ARG A 583 -9.04 -14.89 -17.62
N ALA A 584 -9.57 -15.32 -18.75
CA ALA A 584 -10.47 -14.52 -19.59
C ALA A 584 -11.74 -14.11 -18.84
N VAL A 585 -12.22 -12.90 -19.09
CA VAL A 585 -13.48 -12.36 -18.57
C VAL A 585 -14.62 -12.76 -19.47
N GLN A 586 -15.73 -13.25 -18.89
CA GLN A 586 -16.90 -13.68 -19.66
C GLN A 586 -18.17 -12.96 -19.23
N ALA A 587 -19.02 -12.60 -20.20
CA ALA A 587 -20.27 -11.87 -19.93
C ALA A 587 -21.26 -12.65 -19.04
N HIS A 588 -21.22 -13.98 -19.06
CA HIS A 588 -22.09 -14.79 -18.20
C HIS A 588 -21.77 -14.63 -16.71
N GLU A 589 -20.53 -14.28 -16.35
CA GLU A 589 -20.13 -14.03 -14.95
C GLU A 589 -20.76 -12.74 -14.43
N VAL A 590 -20.88 -11.73 -15.29
CA VAL A 590 -21.64 -10.51 -15.01
C VAL A 590 -23.12 -10.84 -14.84
N ASN A 591 -23.72 -11.61 -15.75
CA ASN A 591 -25.12 -12.05 -15.61
C ASN A 591 -25.37 -12.81 -14.29
N ALA A 592 -24.47 -13.73 -13.91
CA ALA A 592 -24.56 -14.46 -12.65
C ALA A 592 -24.45 -13.53 -11.43
N THR A 593 -23.66 -12.46 -11.54
CA THR A 593 -23.52 -11.45 -10.48
C THR A 593 -24.78 -10.60 -10.37
N LEU A 594 -25.35 -10.16 -11.49
CA LEU A 594 -26.62 -9.42 -11.53
C LEU A 594 -27.78 -10.23 -10.94
N ALA A 595 -27.83 -11.54 -11.18
CA ALA A 595 -28.87 -12.42 -10.67
C ALA A 595 -28.92 -12.50 -9.12
N ARG A 596 -27.82 -12.16 -8.44
CA ARG A 596 -27.74 -12.14 -6.97
C ARG A 596 -28.26 -10.84 -6.35
N ILE A 597 -28.55 -9.81 -7.17
CA ILE A 597 -29.00 -8.51 -6.70
C ILE A 597 -30.53 -8.52 -6.54
N PRO A 598 -31.08 -8.37 -5.32
CA PRO A 598 -32.53 -8.47 -5.09
C PRO A 598 -33.38 -7.47 -5.88
N GLY A 599 -32.81 -6.29 -6.19
CA GLY A 599 -33.48 -5.23 -6.95
C GLY A 599 -33.57 -5.45 -8.46
N VAL A 600 -32.76 -6.36 -9.02
CA VAL A 600 -32.75 -6.64 -10.46
C VAL A 600 -33.86 -7.63 -10.82
N ASP A 601 -34.64 -7.30 -11.85
CA ASP A 601 -35.62 -8.21 -12.41
C ASP A 601 -35.00 -9.07 -13.51
N MET A 602 -34.69 -10.32 -13.18
CA MET A 602 -34.10 -11.30 -14.11
C MET A 602 -35.14 -11.95 -15.03
N ALA A 603 -36.45 -11.70 -14.83
CA ALA A 603 -37.49 -12.19 -15.73
C ALA A 603 -37.63 -11.32 -17.00
N GLU A 604 -37.03 -10.14 -16.99
CA GLU A 604 -37.08 -9.13 -18.05
C GLU A 604 -35.77 -9.10 -18.84
N GLU A 605 -35.72 -8.32 -19.92
CA GLU A 605 -34.51 -8.23 -20.77
C GLU A 605 -33.32 -7.63 -19.99
N VAL A 606 -32.29 -8.45 -19.79
CA VAL A 606 -30.98 -8.06 -19.24
C VAL A 606 -29.97 -8.06 -20.37
N ASN A 607 -29.43 -6.88 -20.69
CA ASN A 607 -28.41 -6.73 -21.72
C ASN A 607 -27.05 -6.42 -21.08
N VAL A 608 -26.05 -7.25 -21.38
CA VAL A 608 -24.67 -7.11 -20.90
C VAL A 608 -23.73 -7.14 -22.09
N GLN A 609 -22.95 -6.08 -22.24
CA GLN A 609 -21.86 -5.99 -23.22
C GLN A 609 -20.56 -5.64 -22.51
N LEU A 610 -19.48 -6.35 -22.83
CA LEU A 610 -18.15 -6.09 -22.29
C LEU A 610 -17.26 -5.46 -23.35
N PHE A 611 -16.46 -4.50 -22.93
CA PHE A 611 -15.50 -3.81 -23.78
C PHE A 611 -14.14 -3.84 -23.09
N PRO A 612 -13.08 -4.34 -23.75
CA PRO A 612 -11.72 -4.13 -23.26
C PRO A 612 -11.42 -2.64 -23.33
N ALA A 613 -10.84 -2.09 -22.26
CA ALA A 613 -10.50 -0.69 -22.15
C ALA A 613 -9.01 -0.55 -21.85
N ASP A 614 -8.39 0.40 -22.53
CA ASP A 614 -7.04 0.84 -22.24
C ASP A 614 -7.10 2.07 -21.32
N ALA A 615 -6.57 1.91 -20.11
CA ALA A 615 -6.59 2.94 -19.09
C ALA A 615 -5.72 4.16 -19.45
N ALA A 616 -4.65 3.94 -20.22
CA ALA A 616 -3.68 4.97 -20.57
C ALA A 616 -4.24 5.89 -21.68
N THR A 617 -4.87 5.29 -22.69
CA THR A 617 -5.43 6.05 -23.83
C THR A 617 -6.90 6.42 -23.67
N GLY A 618 -7.60 5.82 -22.69
CA GLY A 618 -9.04 5.97 -22.48
C GLY A 618 -9.91 5.32 -23.57
N ARG A 619 -9.29 4.59 -24.50
CA ARG A 619 -9.99 3.96 -25.63
C ARG A 619 -10.64 2.65 -25.17
N ARG A 620 -11.85 2.41 -25.69
CA ARG A 620 -12.58 1.14 -25.54
C ARG A 620 -12.55 0.41 -26.88
N GLY A 621 -12.26 -0.89 -26.84
CA GLY A 621 -12.28 -1.76 -28.01
C GLY A 621 -13.70 -2.11 -28.46
N SER A 622 -13.84 -3.18 -29.25
CA SER A 622 -15.15 -3.68 -29.68
C SER A 622 -15.84 -4.49 -28.59
N SER A 623 -17.18 -4.55 -28.65
CA SER A 623 -17.99 -5.38 -27.75
C SER A 623 -17.63 -6.85 -27.92
N ALA A 624 -17.36 -7.54 -26.81
CA ALA A 624 -17.04 -8.96 -26.80
C ALA A 624 -17.83 -9.70 -25.70
N GLN A 625 -18.18 -10.95 -25.97
CA GLN A 625 -18.76 -11.85 -24.95
C GLN A 625 -17.66 -12.47 -24.06
N ARG A 626 -16.43 -12.51 -24.57
CA ARG A 626 -15.23 -13.03 -23.89
C ARG A 626 -14.06 -12.10 -24.19
N ILE A 627 -13.43 -11.58 -23.14
CA ILE A 627 -12.20 -10.78 -23.23
C ILE A 627 -11.03 -11.67 -22.79
N PRO A 628 -10.16 -12.12 -23.72
CA PRO A 628 -8.96 -12.87 -23.35
C PRO A 628 -7.96 -11.96 -22.61
N LEU A 629 -7.24 -12.53 -21.65
CA LEU A 629 -6.15 -11.85 -20.94
C LEU A 629 -4.83 -12.55 -21.27
N ALA A 630 -3.73 -11.79 -21.29
CA ALA A 630 -2.39 -12.36 -21.34
C ALA A 630 -2.10 -13.19 -20.07
N PRO A 631 -1.22 -14.20 -20.10
CA PRO A 631 -0.97 -15.09 -18.96
C PRO A 631 -0.53 -14.38 -17.66
N THR A 632 0.07 -13.20 -17.79
CA THR A 632 0.57 -12.35 -16.69
C THR A 632 -0.33 -11.16 -16.37
N ALA A 633 -1.51 -11.07 -17.01
CA ALA A 633 -2.40 -9.93 -16.87
C ALA A 633 -3.51 -10.17 -15.84
N LEU A 634 -3.93 -9.09 -15.18
CA LEU A 634 -5.12 -9.02 -14.33
C LEU A 634 -6.17 -8.10 -14.94
N VAL A 635 -7.43 -8.35 -14.60
CA VAL A 635 -8.52 -7.43 -14.93
C VAL A 635 -8.63 -6.35 -13.86
N PHE A 636 -9.08 -5.16 -14.26
CA PHE A 636 -9.67 -4.21 -13.33
C PHE A 636 -10.87 -3.50 -13.96
N SER A 637 -11.75 -3.01 -13.11
CA SER A 637 -12.92 -2.22 -13.49
C SER A 637 -12.57 -0.87 -14.12
N TYR A 638 -13.01 -0.61 -15.35
CA TYR A 638 -12.83 0.67 -16.03
C TYR A 638 -14.19 1.29 -16.40
N GLU A 639 -14.69 2.20 -15.57
CA GLU A 639 -15.86 3.05 -15.85
C GLU A 639 -17.07 2.33 -16.46
N HIS A 640 -17.71 1.46 -15.66
CA HIS A 640 -18.92 0.75 -16.08
C HIS A 640 -20.08 1.72 -16.35
N GLN A 641 -20.94 1.35 -17.30
CA GLN A 641 -22.14 2.10 -17.64
C GLN A 641 -23.36 1.26 -17.30
N VAL A 642 -24.17 1.73 -16.36
CA VAL A 642 -25.36 1.01 -15.90
C VAL A 642 -26.58 1.89 -16.13
N ARG A 643 -27.54 1.36 -16.89
CA ARG A 643 -28.86 1.93 -17.11
C ARG A 643 -29.91 1.04 -16.45
N VAL A 644 -30.67 1.61 -15.52
CA VAL A 644 -31.78 0.91 -14.86
C VAL A 644 -33.09 1.54 -15.32
N ARG A 645 -33.99 0.72 -15.86
CA ARG A 645 -35.35 1.16 -16.23
C ARG A 645 -36.30 0.92 -15.05
N GLY A 646 -37.11 1.92 -14.72
CA GLY A 646 -38.24 1.77 -13.82
C GLY A 646 -39.38 0.98 -14.46
N THR A 647 -40.37 0.64 -13.63
CA THR A 647 -41.66 0.10 -14.09
C THR A 647 -42.53 1.19 -14.68
#